data_AF-A0A933KBK6-F1
#
_entry.id   AF-A0A933KBK6-F1
#
_cell.length_a   1.000
_cell.length_b   1.000
_cell.length_c   1.000
_cell.angle_alpha   90.00
_cell.angle_beta   90.00
_cell.angle_gamma   90.00
#
_symmetry.space_group_name_H-M   'P 1'
#
loop_
_entity.id
_entity.type
_entity.pdbx_description
1 polymer ?
#
loop_
_entity_poly.entity_id
_entity_poly.type
_entity_poly.pdbx_seq_one_letter_code
_entity_poly.pdbx_strand_id
1 'polypeptide(L)'
;MTHQTKELVRKAGATALVAVLLLGVPIAGPWPDGPPLLWRSTFLALCWAWLAAVTLSLLRAGSDPSCPPAGGSRERSTPADPSTGSGELEDGVASPGRMAIAAFAGPLWLLLRHSWVLPGTLGPEDLPAALALIGLWPATGLLGELARDLLLITLPWTTFHLLGGLPMASLELGLLGTGVALCALPGGGRAPSRRARACLVGWVLLAMVCRLAPGGTPNTGRIAFDESHGNRGSSLVSSRGATEDPESAQTGMGNLAALLGHWGYRVSRIASWRPGALVDSDVLVLGFPTQRYSAAERAEIRAFLERGGGLLAVGEHTNMAGVMEALNPVLEEAGLALGYDTVWLDGAQRDRLAHASHPLALGAMHLNVANGASVSYWGSRAWPLLAARWGVWADAGDPRGGARSFLGDSKHDPRAEPSRDLALTAASSVGRGRVLLLGDTGYLQNGGLYDSPQTARAIFYWLNRPEILPVSLPVLRLAVTVIAAAGAMLLLLAGAASRVSVCQAVAGALAGVQLLTTLALPADFKASPPRLPGAFLVDQSHAESLALYHRRRKAGGESLDSLMSVLQSAGYFPRLHFRGRLDAIPISEVAGVLLPAPRVELSAKEAAWCLAVADAGGTCVAVADPAYPQALAPLLAPMGVAVGALPAAARKPIASEGVVSQVPSGPLPVELEGTGPLARLAGFTMARPFELTGTQGAVPGVVARYAGAPVLIELRRGRGSVIALADPELLQSRSLDEAPAAVAVPRREAWRRLLGRPRSDVGARGAP
;
A
#
# COMPACT_ATOMS: atom_id res chain seq x y z
N MET A 1 -51.48 -17.94 -13.31
CA MET A 1 -51.28 -17.87 -11.83
C MET A 1 -52.53 -17.32 -11.18
N THR A 2 -53.09 -18.04 -10.20
CA THR A 2 -54.30 -17.61 -9.47
C THR A 2 -54.02 -16.37 -8.60
N HIS A 3 -55.06 -15.57 -8.37
CA HIS A 3 -55.01 -14.35 -7.53
C HIS A 3 -54.34 -14.61 -6.16
N GLN A 4 -54.58 -15.78 -5.57
CA GLN A 4 -53.96 -16.22 -4.31
C GLN A 4 -52.42 -16.30 -4.37
N THR A 5 -51.83 -16.66 -5.51
CA THR A 5 -50.37 -16.76 -5.66
C THR A 5 -49.71 -15.38 -5.68
N LYS A 6 -50.35 -14.39 -6.33
CA LYS A 6 -49.87 -12.99 -6.35
C LYS A 6 -49.97 -12.36 -4.97
N GLU A 7 -51.01 -12.69 -4.21
CA GLU A 7 -51.22 -12.19 -2.87
C GLU A 7 -50.25 -12.81 -1.85
N LEU A 8 -49.90 -14.09 -2.02
CA LEU A 8 -48.88 -14.77 -1.20
C LEU A 8 -47.48 -14.18 -1.41
N VAL A 9 -47.11 -13.90 -2.66
CA VAL A 9 -45.81 -13.27 -3.00
C VAL A 9 -45.74 -11.84 -2.47
N ARG A 10 -46.84 -11.08 -2.55
CA ARG A 10 -46.92 -9.73 -2.00
C ARG A 10 -46.83 -9.72 -0.46
N LYS A 11 -47.50 -10.67 0.22
CA LYS A 11 -47.43 -10.80 1.69
C LYS A 11 -46.05 -11.28 2.14
N ALA A 12 -45.46 -12.27 1.47
CA ALA A 12 -44.10 -12.75 1.77
C ALA A 12 -43.02 -11.67 1.55
N GLY A 13 -43.16 -10.84 0.49
CA GLY A 13 -42.27 -9.70 0.24
C GLY A 13 -42.38 -8.60 1.31
N ALA A 14 -43.59 -8.32 1.79
CA ALA A 14 -43.81 -7.36 2.87
C ALA A 14 -43.27 -7.86 4.22
N THR A 15 -43.45 -9.15 4.54
CA THR A 15 -42.93 -9.75 5.78
C THR A 15 -41.40 -9.82 5.79
N ALA A 16 -40.77 -10.11 4.64
CA ALA A 16 -39.30 -10.11 4.53
C ALA A 16 -38.70 -8.70 4.66
N LEU A 17 -39.36 -7.69 4.09
CA LEU A 17 -38.93 -6.28 4.21
C LEU A 17 -39.05 -5.79 5.66
N VAL A 18 -40.13 -6.16 6.36
CA VAL A 18 -40.35 -5.83 7.78
C VAL A 18 -39.34 -6.58 8.67
N ALA A 19 -38.99 -7.83 8.37
CA ALA A 19 -37.96 -8.56 9.11
C ALA A 19 -36.56 -7.95 8.94
N VAL A 20 -36.21 -7.49 7.73
CA VAL A 20 -34.93 -6.80 7.47
C VAL A 20 -34.87 -5.43 8.15
N LEU A 21 -35.99 -4.72 8.26
CA LEU A 21 -36.07 -3.43 8.95
C LEU A 21 -36.13 -3.57 10.47
N LEU A 22 -36.77 -4.62 11.01
CA LEU A 22 -36.89 -4.85 12.46
C LEU A 22 -35.67 -5.55 13.08
N LEU A 23 -34.88 -6.29 12.30
CA LEU A 23 -33.59 -6.85 12.76
C LEU A 23 -32.47 -5.79 12.82
N GLY A 24 -32.73 -4.56 12.36
CA GLY A 24 -31.90 -3.39 12.62
C GLY A 24 -32.03 -2.86 14.05
N VAL A 25 -31.71 -3.69 15.05
CA VAL A 25 -31.54 -3.23 16.44
C VAL A 25 -30.19 -2.52 16.56
N PRO A 26 -30.10 -1.30 17.12
CA PRO A 26 -28.82 -0.64 17.34
C PRO A 26 -28.11 -1.31 18.53
N ILE A 27 -27.17 -2.22 18.24
CA ILE A 27 -26.25 -2.72 19.27
C ILE A 27 -25.15 -1.65 19.44
N ALA A 28 -25.45 -0.66 20.29
CA ALA A 28 -24.45 0.24 20.84
C ALA A 28 -23.59 -0.54 21.85
N GLY A 29 -22.49 -1.12 21.37
CA GLY A 29 -21.42 -1.67 22.20
C GLY A 29 -20.07 -1.43 21.51
N PRO A 30 -19.00 -1.09 22.24
CA PRO A 30 -17.72 -0.77 21.64
C PRO A 30 -17.05 -2.04 21.12
N TRP A 31 -17.00 -2.21 19.82
CA TRP A 31 -16.09 -3.15 19.17
C TRP A 31 -14.84 -2.36 18.80
N PRO A 32 -13.66 -2.68 19.35
CA PRO A 32 -12.42 -1.99 19.01
C PRO A 32 -12.10 -1.99 17.51
N ASP A 33 -12.62 -2.97 16.76
CA ASP A 33 -12.21 -3.23 15.37
C ASP A 33 -13.37 -3.31 14.34
N GLY A 34 -14.60 -2.92 14.70
CA GLY A 34 -15.77 -2.95 13.79
C GLY A 34 -16.24 -4.36 13.39
N PRO A 35 -17.40 -4.49 12.68
CA PRO A 35 -17.90 -5.80 12.26
C PRO A 35 -17.02 -6.41 11.15
N PRO A 36 -16.74 -7.72 11.19
CA PRO A 36 -15.84 -8.37 10.23
C PRO A 36 -16.34 -8.22 8.79
N LEU A 37 -15.39 -8.07 7.85
CA LEU A 37 -15.63 -7.86 6.41
C LEU A 37 -16.64 -8.86 5.80
N LEU A 38 -16.65 -10.09 6.32
CA LEU A 38 -17.56 -11.17 5.93
C LEU A 38 -19.04 -10.78 6.12
N TRP A 39 -19.37 -10.05 7.18
CA TRP A 39 -20.75 -9.67 7.51
C TRP A 39 -21.31 -8.61 6.55
N ARG A 40 -20.49 -7.60 6.20
CA ARG A 40 -20.82 -6.58 5.20
C ARG A 40 -21.03 -7.21 3.82
N SER A 41 -20.21 -8.20 3.49
CA SER A 41 -20.27 -8.95 2.23
C SER A 41 -21.56 -9.77 2.11
N THR A 42 -21.93 -10.49 3.17
CA THR A 42 -23.15 -11.32 3.20
C THR A 42 -24.42 -10.49 3.15
N PHE A 43 -24.46 -9.35 3.84
CA PHE A 43 -25.60 -8.44 3.80
C PHE A 43 -25.84 -7.87 2.38
N LEU A 44 -24.77 -7.39 1.72
CA LEU A 44 -24.84 -6.92 0.34
C LEU A 44 -25.28 -8.03 -0.62
N ALA A 45 -24.77 -9.25 -0.47
CA ALA A 45 -25.16 -10.39 -1.31
C ALA A 45 -26.67 -10.72 -1.21
N LEU A 46 -27.25 -10.64 -0.01
CA LEU A 46 -28.68 -10.89 0.21
C LEU A 46 -29.57 -9.80 -0.41
N CYS A 47 -29.18 -8.52 -0.29
CA CYS A 47 -29.88 -7.42 -0.95
C CYS A 47 -29.87 -7.55 -2.48
N TRP A 48 -28.75 -8.01 -3.05
CA TRP A 48 -28.62 -8.23 -4.50
C TRP A 48 -29.40 -9.44 -5.01
N ALA A 49 -29.41 -10.55 -4.27
CA ALA A 49 -30.23 -11.72 -4.61
C ALA A 49 -31.72 -11.38 -4.67
N TRP A 50 -32.18 -10.54 -3.73
CA TRP A 50 -33.56 -10.06 -3.70
C TRP A 50 -33.88 -9.16 -4.91
N LEU A 51 -33.02 -8.20 -5.24
CA LEU A 51 -33.22 -7.29 -6.37
C LEU A 51 -33.29 -8.07 -7.69
N ALA A 52 -32.40 -9.05 -7.89
CA ALA A 52 -32.38 -9.90 -9.06
C ALA A 52 -33.68 -10.73 -9.20
N ALA A 53 -34.17 -11.29 -8.09
CA ALA A 53 -35.42 -12.08 -8.08
C ALA A 53 -36.65 -11.23 -8.46
N VAL A 54 -36.70 -9.97 -7.99
CA VAL A 54 -37.77 -9.02 -8.35
C VAL A 54 -37.71 -8.66 -9.84
N THR A 55 -36.52 -8.34 -10.37
CA THR A 55 -36.36 -8.00 -11.80
C THR A 55 -36.71 -9.18 -12.71
N LEU A 56 -36.29 -10.40 -12.39
CA LEU A 56 -36.63 -11.61 -13.15
C LEU A 56 -38.14 -11.90 -13.14
N SER A 57 -38.80 -11.65 -12.01
CA SER A 57 -40.26 -11.84 -11.89
C SER A 57 -41.04 -10.84 -12.74
N LEU A 58 -40.57 -9.58 -12.80
CA LEU A 58 -41.16 -8.53 -13.63
C LEU A 58 -40.96 -8.80 -15.13
N LEU A 59 -39.78 -9.30 -15.53
CA LEU A 59 -39.48 -9.64 -16.91
C LEU A 59 -40.32 -10.83 -17.40
N ARG A 60 -40.51 -11.86 -16.57
CA ARG A 60 -41.37 -13.01 -16.91
C ARG A 60 -42.84 -12.65 -17.03
N ALA A 61 -43.31 -11.68 -16.24
CA ALA A 61 -44.69 -11.19 -16.32
C ALA A 61 -44.96 -10.37 -17.60
N GLY A 62 -43.91 -9.79 -18.22
CA GLY A 62 -44.03 -9.04 -19.47
C GLY A 62 -43.96 -9.89 -20.74
N SER A 63 -43.60 -11.18 -20.64
CA SER A 63 -43.38 -12.06 -21.78
C SER A 63 -44.47 -13.12 -21.99
N ASP A 64 -45.63 -12.99 -21.34
CA ASP A 64 -46.74 -13.94 -21.50
C ASP A 64 -47.47 -13.71 -22.85
N PRO A 65 -47.40 -14.64 -23.82
CA PRO A 65 -47.87 -14.43 -25.19
C PRO A 65 -49.40 -14.49 -25.35
N SER A 66 -50.17 -14.62 -24.25
CA SER A 66 -51.63 -14.75 -24.30
C SER A 66 -52.41 -13.43 -24.43
N CYS A 67 -51.75 -12.31 -24.79
CA CYS A 67 -52.39 -11.00 -24.93
C CYS A 67 -52.50 -10.61 -26.43
N PRO A 68 -53.70 -10.52 -27.02
CA PRO A 68 -53.85 -10.23 -28.44
C PRO A 68 -53.62 -8.74 -28.76
N PRO A 69 -53.15 -8.39 -29.97
CA PRO A 69 -52.93 -6.99 -30.35
C PRO A 69 -54.25 -6.28 -30.67
N ALA A 70 -54.44 -5.09 -30.11
CA ALA A 70 -55.57 -4.22 -30.41
C ALA A 70 -55.42 -3.60 -31.82
N GLY A 71 -56.26 -4.05 -32.75
CA GLY A 71 -56.40 -3.48 -34.09
C GLY A 71 -57.56 -2.47 -34.17
N GLY A 72 -57.43 -1.49 -35.06
CA GLY A 72 -58.51 -0.57 -35.41
C GLY A 72 -58.14 0.44 -36.48
N SER A 73 -58.33 0.06 -37.75
CA SER A 73 -58.45 0.96 -38.90
C SER A 73 -59.86 1.58 -38.93
N ARG A 74 -59.97 2.90 -39.18
CA ARG A 74 -61.23 3.63 -39.31
C ARG A 74 -61.35 4.21 -40.74
N GLU A 75 -62.37 3.79 -41.47
CA GLU A 75 -62.86 4.47 -42.68
C GLU A 75 -64.28 5.04 -42.44
N ARG A 76 -64.64 6.04 -43.25
CA ARG A 76 -65.72 7.03 -43.07
C ARG A 76 -67.12 6.53 -43.46
N SER A 77 -68.15 7.04 -42.78
CA SER A 77 -69.35 7.66 -43.40
C SER A 77 -70.31 8.28 -42.34
N THR A 78 -70.79 9.49 -42.63
CA THR A 78 -71.89 10.29 -42.00
C THR A 78 -73.26 10.00 -42.67
N PRO A 79 -74.39 10.67 -42.32
CA PRO A 79 -74.98 11.07 -41.02
C PRO A 79 -76.51 10.77 -40.90
N ALA A 80 -77.09 10.76 -39.69
CA ALA A 80 -78.50 11.14 -39.40
C ALA A 80 -78.78 11.19 -37.89
N ASP A 81 -79.77 11.99 -37.51
CA ASP A 81 -80.11 12.62 -36.22
C ASP A 81 -81.04 11.74 -35.32
N PRO A 82 -81.73 12.24 -34.27
CA PRO A 82 -81.40 12.03 -32.84
C PRO A 82 -82.50 11.30 -32.04
N SER A 83 -82.15 10.60 -30.96
CA SER A 83 -83.00 10.52 -29.74
C SER A 83 -82.43 9.60 -28.67
N THR A 84 -82.50 10.10 -27.42
CA THR A 84 -82.74 9.39 -26.15
C THR A 84 -81.74 8.36 -25.62
N GLY A 85 -81.30 8.58 -24.38
CA GLY A 85 -81.28 7.52 -23.36
C GLY A 85 -79.91 7.14 -22.80
N SER A 86 -79.64 7.66 -21.60
CA SER A 86 -78.93 7.04 -20.45
C SER A 86 -78.21 5.70 -20.64
N GLY A 87 -76.95 5.62 -20.21
CA GLY A 87 -76.27 4.36 -19.89
C GLY A 87 -74.83 4.57 -19.40
N GLU A 88 -74.55 4.08 -18.20
CA GLU A 88 -73.26 4.12 -17.49
C GLU A 88 -72.14 3.29 -18.14
N LEU A 89 -70.91 3.54 -17.64
CA LEU A 89 -69.74 2.65 -17.56
C LEU A 89 -69.00 2.29 -18.87
N GLU A 90 -67.71 2.67 -18.94
CA GLU A 90 -66.63 1.67 -18.84
C GLU A 90 -65.23 2.27 -18.65
N ASP A 91 -64.48 1.57 -17.79
CA ASP A 91 -63.14 1.83 -17.31
C ASP A 91 -62.05 1.64 -18.38
N GLY A 92 -61.14 2.61 -18.46
CA GLY A 92 -59.91 2.50 -19.24
C GLY A 92 -58.86 1.67 -18.50
N VAL A 93 -58.63 0.42 -18.94
CA VAL A 93 -57.48 -0.39 -18.52
C VAL A 93 -56.19 0.26 -19.02
N ALA A 94 -55.36 0.76 -18.09
CA ALA A 94 -54.05 1.31 -18.39
C ALA A 94 -53.05 0.22 -18.82
N SER A 95 -52.36 0.44 -19.94
CA SER A 95 -51.31 -0.47 -20.44
C SER A 95 -50.15 -0.67 -19.44
N PRO A 96 -49.48 -1.86 -19.42
CA PRO A 96 -48.39 -2.19 -18.49
C PRO A 96 -47.21 -1.20 -18.50
N GLY A 97 -46.97 -0.52 -19.63
CA GLY A 97 -45.93 0.51 -19.74
C GLY A 97 -46.16 1.74 -18.84
N ARG A 98 -47.42 2.04 -18.48
CA ARG A 98 -47.75 3.16 -17.58
C ARG A 98 -47.55 2.82 -16.10
N MET A 99 -47.65 1.54 -15.69
CA MET A 99 -47.38 1.13 -14.30
C MET A 99 -45.88 1.15 -13.95
N ALA A 100 -44.99 0.81 -14.89
CA ALA A 100 -43.55 0.89 -14.67
C ALA A 100 -43.06 2.35 -14.53
N ILE A 101 -43.68 3.27 -15.28
CA ILE A 101 -43.43 4.71 -15.13
C ILE A 101 -44.01 5.22 -13.81
N ALA A 102 -45.19 4.77 -13.37
CA ALA A 102 -45.76 5.19 -12.08
C ALA A 102 -44.94 4.72 -10.86
N ALA A 103 -44.29 3.55 -10.93
CA ALA A 103 -43.45 3.02 -9.83
C ALA A 103 -42.13 3.80 -9.65
N PHE A 104 -41.59 4.40 -10.72
CA PHE A 104 -40.37 5.23 -10.66
C PHE A 104 -40.68 6.74 -10.58
N ALA A 105 -41.76 7.20 -11.22
CA ALA A 105 -42.17 8.59 -11.21
C ALA A 105 -42.89 8.96 -9.91
N GLY A 106 -43.56 8.04 -9.21
CA GLY A 106 -44.24 8.34 -7.94
C GLY A 106 -43.30 8.93 -6.87
N PRO A 107 -42.17 8.29 -6.54
CA PRO A 107 -41.20 8.82 -5.58
C PRO A 107 -40.49 10.09 -6.07
N LEU A 108 -40.14 10.17 -7.35
CA LEU A 108 -39.48 11.34 -7.95
C LEU A 108 -40.43 12.55 -8.07
N TRP A 109 -41.71 12.32 -8.36
CA TRP A 109 -42.77 13.32 -8.40
C TRP A 109 -43.19 13.75 -6.99
N LEU A 110 -43.18 12.86 -5.99
CA LEU A 110 -43.31 13.25 -4.57
C LEU A 110 -42.13 14.11 -4.08
N LEU A 111 -40.91 13.77 -4.50
CA LEU A 111 -39.70 14.59 -4.25
C LEU A 111 -39.76 15.97 -4.92
N LEU A 112 -40.20 16.03 -6.19
CA LEU A 112 -40.30 17.29 -6.94
C LEU A 112 -41.53 18.13 -6.54
N ARG A 113 -42.66 17.50 -6.18
CA ARG A 113 -43.89 18.19 -5.75
C ARG A 113 -43.78 18.77 -4.35
N HIS A 114 -43.01 18.14 -3.45
CA HIS A 114 -42.70 18.73 -2.15
C HIS A 114 -41.60 19.81 -2.18
N SER A 115 -40.95 20.00 -3.33
CA SER A 115 -39.97 21.08 -3.50
C SER A 115 -40.59 22.41 -3.91
N TRP A 116 -41.87 22.44 -4.34
CA TRP A 116 -42.52 23.62 -4.92
C TRP A 116 -44.00 23.74 -4.51
N VAL A 117 -44.30 23.95 -3.22
CA VAL A 117 -45.53 24.61 -2.76
C VAL A 117 -45.26 25.32 -1.43
N LEU A 118 -45.07 26.65 -1.47
CA LEU A 118 -45.63 27.64 -0.54
C LEU A 118 -45.11 29.05 -0.93
N PRO A 119 -45.87 29.85 -1.70
CA PRO A 119 -45.74 31.28 -1.66
C PRO A 119 -46.67 31.84 -0.57
N GLY A 120 -46.10 32.50 0.44
CA GLY A 120 -46.71 33.75 0.92
C GLY A 120 -47.24 33.90 2.35
N THR A 121 -46.92 33.06 3.35
CA THR A 121 -47.43 33.32 4.73
C THR A 121 -46.52 32.90 5.90
N LEU A 122 -45.19 33.00 5.80
CA LEU A 122 -44.32 32.81 6.98
C LEU A 122 -43.34 33.99 7.11
N GLY A 123 -43.34 34.64 8.28
CA GLY A 123 -42.41 35.71 8.61
C GLY A 123 -41.03 35.17 9.03
N PRO A 124 -39.98 36.00 9.02
CA PRO A 124 -38.61 35.59 9.35
C PRO A 124 -38.46 35.02 10.78
N GLU A 125 -39.40 35.33 11.67
CA GLU A 125 -39.45 34.83 13.05
C GLU A 125 -39.83 33.33 13.16
N ASP A 126 -40.53 32.77 12.17
CA ASP A 126 -41.06 31.40 12.20
C ASP A 126 -40.12 30.36 11.57
N LEU A 127 -39.04 30.81 10.95
CA LEU A 127 -38.07 29.97 10.22
C LEU A 127 -37.34 28.93 11.10
N PRO A 128 -36.94 29.24 12.36
CA PRO A 128 -36.29 28.26 13.22
C PRO A 128 -37.22 27.11 13.66
N ALA A 129 -38.51 27.38 13.86
CA ALA A 129 -39.50 26.37 14.24
C ALA A 129 -39.90 25.48 13.04
N ALA A 130 -40.00 26.07 11.85
CA ALA A 130 -40.23 25.32 10.60
C ALA A 130 -39.03 24.40 10.24
N LEU A 131 -37.80 24.84 10.52
CA LEU A 131 -36.60 24.02 10.32
C LEU A 131 -36.43 22.93 11.39
N ALA A 132 -36.90 23.16 12.63
CA ALA A 132 -36.92 22.15 13.69
C ALA A 132 -37.93 21.03 13.42
N LEU A 133 -39.07 21.33 12.78
CA LEU A 133 -40.09 20.34 12.37
C LEU A 133 -39.65 19.46 11.19
N ILE A 134 -38.67 19.90 10.38
CA ILE A 134 -38.14 19.13 9.24
C ILE A 134 -37.01 18.18 9.64
N GLY A 135 -36.49 18.25 10.88
CA GLY A 135 -35.82 17.12 11.56
C GLY A 135 -34.75 16.35 10.76
N LEU A 136 -34.00 17.00 9.86
CA LEU A 136 -33.05 16.30 8.97
C LEU A 136 -31.67 16.97 8.85
N TRP A 137 -31.41 18.07 9.56
CA TRP A 137 -30.15 18.80 9.34
C TRP A 137 -28.88 18.10 9.88
N PRO A 138 -28.89 17.34 11.00
CA PRO A 138 -27.68 16.61 11.41
C PRO A 138 -27.47 15.32 10.59
N ALA A 139 -28.54 14.77 9.99
CA ALA A 139 -28.48 13.47 9.31
C ALA A 139 -28.09 13.58 7.83
N THR A 140 -28.37 14.70 7.15
CA THR A 140 -28.05 14.87 5.71
C THR A 140 -26.59 15.20 5.45
N GLY A 141 -25.89 15.87 6.38
CA GLY A 141 -24.44 16.04 6.31
C GLY A 141 -23.72 14.70 6.42
N LEU A 142 -24.07 13.93 7.45
CA LEU A 142 -23.49 12.60 7.68
C LEU A 142 -23.88 11.61 6.58
N LEU A 143 -25.13 11.58 6.10
CA LEU A 143 -25.56 10.69 5.01
C LEU A 143 -25.04 11.14 3.64
N GLY A 144 -24.88 12.43 3.41
CA GLY A 144 -24.28 12.97 2.18
C GLY A 144 -22.79 12.65 2.09
N GLU A 145 -22.07 12.74 3.21
CA GLU A 145 -20.67 12.34 3.33
C GLU A 145 -20.52 10.81 3.28
N LEU A 146 -21.36 10.06 4.01
CA LEU A 146 -21.36 8.60 3.97
C LEU A 146 -21.76 8.07 2.59
N ALA A 147 -22.68 8.73 1.87
CA ALA A 147 -23.05 8.36 0.50
C ALA A 147 -21.96 8.75 -0.51
N ARG A 148 -21.26 9.88 -0.32
CA ARG A 148 -20.10 10.25 -1.13
C ARG A 148 -18.95 9.27 -0.91
N ASP A 149 -18.72 8.84 0.33
CA ASP A 149 -17.69 7.89 0.72
C ASP A 149 -18.05 6.47 0.30
N LEU A 150 -19.32 6.05 0.44
CA LEU A 150 -19.82 4.81 -0.16
C LEU A 150 -19.67 4.87 -1.68
N LEU A 151 -20.02 5.96 -2.37
CA LEU A 151 -19.80 6.05 -3.82
C LEU A 151 -18.32 6.02 -4.18
N LEU A 152 -17.43 6.76 -3.50
CA LEU A 152 -16.01 6.83 -3.86
C LEU A 152 -15.19 5.61 -3.45
N ILE A 153 -15.56 4.93 -2.35
CA ILE A 153 -14.91 3.70 -1.88
C ILE A 153 -15.49 2.50 -2.61
N THR A 154 -16.82 2.44 -2.78
CA THR A 154 -17.43 1.27 -3.43
C THR A 154 -17.39 1.36 -4.94
N LEU A 155 -17.52 2.49 -5.64
CA LEU A 155 -17.51 2.45 -7.12
C LEU A 155 -16.26 1.79 -7.69
N PRO A 156 -15.02 2.09 -7.27
CA PRO A 156 -13.84 1.43 -7.84
C PRO A 156 -13.80 -0.08 -7.54
N TRP A 157 -14.14 -0.48 -6.32
CA TRP A 157 -14.05 -1.88 -5.86
C TRP A 157 -15.26 -2.74 -6.25
N THR A 158 -16.47 -2.21 -6.20
CA THR A 158 -17.67 -2.87 -6.73
C THR A 158 -17.64 -2.90 -8.25
N THR A 159 -17.07 -1.90 -8.95
CA THR A 159 -16.86 -2.01 -10.40
C THR A 159 -15.81 -3.06 -10.72
N PHE A 160 -14.76 -3.22 -9.89
CA PHE A 160 -13.78 -4.29 -10.00
C PHE A 160 -14.39 -5.69 -9.82
N HIS A 161 -15.27 -5.90 -8.82
CA HIS A 161 -15.93 -7.19 -8.60
C HIS A 161 -17.13 -7.46 -9.53
N LEU A 162 -17.91 -6.42 -9.88
CA LEU A 162 -19.05 -6.51 -10.81
C LEU A 162 -18.60 -6.72 -12.27
N LEU A 163 -17.44 -6.17 -12.67
CA LEU A 163 -16.92 -6.32 -14.04
C LEU A 163 -15.82 -7.38 -14.20
N GLY A 164 -15.16 -7.82 -13.11
CA GLY A 164 -13.97 -8.66 -13.18
C GLY A 164 -14.14 -10.16 -12.88
N GLY A 165 -15.19 -10.62 -12.19
CA GLY A 165 -15.28 -12.03 -11.77
C GLY A 165 -16.09 -12.91 -12.71
N LEU A 166 -17.40 -12.64 -12.78
CA LEU A 166 -18.36 -13.37 -13.62
C LEU A 166 -18.35 -12.94 -15.10
N PRO A 167 -18.11 -11.66 -15.44
CA PRO A 167 -17.95 -11.27 -16.84
C PRO A 167 -16.63 -11.75 -17.43
N MET A 168 -15.56 -11.96 -16.67
CA MET A 168 -14.28 -12.43 -17.25
C MET A 168 -14.38 -13.82 -17.87
N ALA A 169 -15.00 -14.79 -17.20
CA ALA A 169 -15.24 -16.12 -17.79
C ALA A 169 -16.24 -16.03 -18.97
N SER A 170 -17.25 -15.15 -18.87
CA SER A 170 -18.25 -14.93 -19.91
C SER A 170 -17.71 -14.16 -21.13
N LEU A 171 -16.71 -13.30 -20.93
CA LEU A 171 -16.04 -12.48 -21.93
C LEU A 171 -14.91 -13.29 -22.57
N GLU A 172 -14.20 -14.16 -21.86
CA GLU A 172 -13.25 -15.11 -22.44
C GLU A 172 -13.98 -16.16 -23.29
N LEU A 173 -15.07 -16.76 -22.79
CA LEU A 173 -15.92 -17.67 -23.57
C LEU A 173 -16.67 -16.92 -24.69
N GLY A 174 -17.05 -15.67 -24.46
CA GLY A 174 -17.71 -14.81 -25.44
C GLY A 174 -16.77 -14.31 -26.54
N LEU A 175 -15.50 -14.01 -26.24
CA LEU A 175 -14.49 -13.54 -27.18
C LEU A 175 -13.84 -14.69 -27.96
N LEU A 176 -13.60 -15.84 -27.33
CA LEU A 176 -13.26 -17.07 -28.05
C LEU A 176 -14.44 -17.52 -28.92
N GLY A 177 -15.67 -17.45 -28.40
CA GLY A 177 -16.88 -17.77 -29.15
C GLY A 177 -17.15 -16.83 -30.32
N THR A 178 -17.05 -15.51 -30.15
CA THR A 178 -17.33 -14.54 -31.23
C THR A 178 -16.16 -14.37 -32.20
N GLY A 179 -14.92 -14.44 -31.74
CA GLY A 179 -13.73 -14.40 -32.61
C GLY A 179 -13.64 -15.63 -33.52
N VAL A 180 -13.91 -16.82 -32.97
CA VAL A 180 -13.94 -18.07 -33.76
C VAL A 180 -15.21 -18.15 -34.61
N ALA A 181 -16.39 -17.74 -34.13
CA ALA A 181 -17.62 -17.75 -34.92
C ALA A 181 -17.62 -16.74 -36.08
N LEU A 182 -16.93 -15.60 -35.96
CA LEU A 182 -16.77 -14.64 -37.07
C LEU A 182 -15.75 -15.09 -38.12
N CYS A 183 -14.80 -15.96 -37.77
CA CYS A 183 -13.82 -16.52 -38.71
C CYS A 183 -14.24 -17.87 -39.30
N ALA A 184 -15.15 -18.61 -38.65
CA ALA A 184 -15.50 -19.98 -39.02
C ALA A 184 -16.84 -20.13 -39.76
N LEU A 185 -17.51 -19.06 -40.20
CA LEU A 185 -18.68 -19.19 -41.07
C LEU A 185 -18.24 -19.59 -42.49
N PRO A 186 -18.49 -20.84 -42.95
CA PRO A 186 -18.10 -21.28 -44.27
C PRO A 186 -19.16 -20.85 -45.28
N GLY A 187 -18.72 -20.30 -46.41
CA GLY A 187 -19.52 -20.32 -47.64
C GLY A 187 -20.38 -19.08 -47.90
N GLY A 188 -19.79 -18.11 -48.59
CA GLY A 188 -20.51 -17.06 -49.28
C GLY A 188 -19.60 -15.86 -49.48
N GLY A 189 -19.10 -15.65 -50.70
CA GLY A 189 -18.10 -14.63 -51.08
C GLY A 189 -18.54 -13.17 -50.93
N ARG A 190 -19.25 -12.81 -49.86
CA ARG A 190 -19.56 -11.43 -49.49
C ARG A 190 -18.41 -10.89 -48.65
N ALA A 191 -17.85 -9.78 -49.13
CA ALA A 191 -16.82 -9.02 -48.43
C ALA A 191 -17.15 -8.87 -46.93
N PRO A 192 -16.14 -8.92 -46.03
CA PRO A 192 -16.35 -8.85 -44.59
C PRO A 192 -17.29 -7.68 -44.26
N SER A 193 -18.33 -7.99 -43.50
CA SER A 193 -19.36 -7.03 -43.13
C SER A 193 -18.70 -5.80 -42.50
N ARG A 194 -19.27 -4.61 -42.70
CA ARG A 194 -18.73 -3.36 -42.12
C ARG A 194 -18.50 -3.48 -40.60
N ARG A 195 -19.26 -4.35 -39.91
CA ARG A 195 -19.12 -4.68 -38.49
C ARG A 195 -17.82 -5.40 -38.16
N ALA A 196 -17.42 -6.41 -38.94
CA ALA A 196 -16.17 -7.15 -38.72
C ALA A 196 -14.94 -6.24 -38.88
N ARG A 197 -14.97 -5.34 -39.87
CA ARG A 197 -13.92 -4.33 -40.07
C ARG A 197 -13.85 -3.32 -38.92
N ALA A 198 -14.99 -2.86 -38.42
CA ALA A 198 -15.04 -1.95 -37.26
C ALA A 198 -14.51 -2.61 -35.98
N CYS A 199 -14.87 -3.88 -35.73
CA CYS A 199 -14.32 -4.64 -34.61
C CYS A 199 -12.81 -4.84 -34.72
N LEU A 200 -12.29 -5.17 -35.91
CA LEU A 200 -10.86 -5.33 -36.14
C LEU A 200 -10.10 -4.01 -35.91
N VAL A 201 -10.63 -2.88 -36.41
CA VAL A 201 -10.04 -1.55 -36.15
C VAL A 201 -10.07 -1.22 -34.66
N GLY A 202 -11.17 -1.50 -33.97
CA GLY A 202 -11.27 -1.35 -32.52
C GLY A 202 -10.21 -2.17 -31.78
N TRP A 203 -9.99 -3.43 -32.18
CA TRP A 203 -8.97 -4.30 -31.61
C TRP A 203 -7.54 -3.85 -31.91
N VAL A 204 -7.25 -3.38 -33.12
CA VAL A 204 -5.93 -2.85 -33.49
C VAL A 204 -5.62 -1.56 -32.73
N LEU A 205 -6.60 -0.65 -32.61
CA LEU A 205 -6.45 0.56 -31.80
C LEU A 205 -6.28 0.22 -30.32
N LEU A 206 -7.05 -0.74 -29.81
CA LEU A 206 -6.89 -1.24 -28.44
C LEU A 206 -5.50 -1.82 -28.23
N ALA A 207 -5.02 -2.70 -29.12
CA ALA A 207 -3.69 -3.30 -29.06
C ALA A 207 -2.55 -2.27 -29.20
N MET A 208 -2.72 -1.22 -30.01
CA MET A 208 -1.78 -0.09 -30.05
C MET A 208 -1.76 0.65 -28.72
N VAL A 209 -2.92 0.96 -28.13
CA VAL A 209 -3.01 1.57 -26.79
C VAL A 209 -2.38 0.67 -25.72
N CYS A 210 -2.48 -0.66 -25.83
CA CYS A 210 -1.81 -1.61 -24.93
C CYS A 210 -0.28 -1.57 -25.06
N ARG A 211 0.25 -1.37 -26.28
CA ARG A 211 1.69 -1.26 -26.52
C ARG A 211 2.27 0.09 -26.12
N LEU A 212 1.43 1.09 -25.90
CA LEU A 212 1.79 2.38 -25.32
C LEU A 212 1.88 2.33 -23.78
N ALA A 213 2.17 1.15 -23.22
CA ALA A 213 2.48 0.99 -21.81
C ALA A 213 3.46 2.09 -21.37
N PRO A 214 3.19 2.78 -20.24
CA PRO A 214 3.87 4.03 -19.87
C PRO A 214 5.29 3.80 -19.33
N GLY A 215 6.12 3.03 -20.03
CA GLY A 215 7.50 2.80 -19.67
C GLY A 215 8.33 2.56 -20.91
N GLY A 216 9.27 3.47 -21.19
CA GLY A 216 10.38 3.21 -22.09
C GLY A 216 11.03 1.85 -21.83
N THR A 217 11.75 1.34 -22.82
CA THR A 217 12.73 0.29 -22.56
C THR A 217 13.64 0.75 -21.41
N PRO A 218 13.92 -0.10 -20.41
CA PRO A 218 14.83 0.28 -19.34
C PRO A 218 16.16 0.79 -19.91
N ASN A 219 16.66 1.87 -19.31
CA ASN A 219 18.02 2.34 -19.53
C ASN A 219 19.01 1.31 -18.94
N THR A 220 20.32 1.56 -19.08
CA THR A 220 21.35 0.58 -18.72
C THR A 220 21.53 0.33 -17.21
N GLY A 221 20.79 1.05 -16.35
CA GLY A 221 20.82 0.88 -14.91
C GLY A 221 21.98 1.59 -14.21
N ARG A 222 22.50 2.70 -14.75
CA ARG A 222 23.57 3.51 -14.14
C ARG A 222 22.94 4.58 -13.23
N ILE A 223 23.26 4.54 -11.94
CA ILE A 223 22.68 5.42 -10.93
C ILE A 223 23.80 6.26 -10.31
N ALA A 224 23.74 7.57 -10.46
CA ALA A 224 24.67 8.50 -9.83
C ALA A 224 24.05 9.13 -8.59
N PHE A 225 24.75 9.05 -7.46
CA PHE A 225 24.45 9.85 -6.27
C PHE A 225 25.26 11.13 -6.32
N ASP A 226 24.58 12.28 -6.25
CA ASP A 226 25.27 13.54 -6.04
C ASP A 226 25.70 13.66 -4.57
N GLU A 227 27.00 13.85 -4.38
CA GLU A 227 27.61 14.11 -3.08
C GLU A 227 28.44 15.40 -3.09
N SER A 228 28.45 16.11 -4.22
CA SER A 228 29.18 17.36 -4.38
C SER A 228 28.47 18.54 -3.74
N HIS A 229 27.14 18.45 -3.60
CA HIS A 229 26.31 19.47 -2.96
C HIS A 229 25.83 19.09 -1.56
N GLY A 230 26.41 18.07 -0.92
CA GLY A 230 26.09 17.67 0.45
C GLY A 230 26.45 16.21 0.74
N ASN A 231 26.78 15.89 2.00
CA ASN A 231 27.18 14.52 2.38
C ASN A 231 26.15 13.78 3.27
N ARG A 232 25.07 14.44 3.69
CA ARG A 232 24.08 13.83 4.59
C ARG A 232 23.32 12.68 3.95
N GLY A 233 22.94 12.80 2.67
CA GLY A 233 22.38 11.70 1.89
C GLY A 233 23.43 10.85 1.17
N SER A 234 24.71 10.89 1.57
CA SER A 234 25.80 10.22 0.86
C SER A 234 25.58 8.72 0.74
N SER A 235 25.95 8.17 -0.42
CA SER A 235 25.99 6.74 -0.70
C SER A 235 27.16 6.03 0.00
N LEU A 236 28.13 6.76 0.55
CA LEU A 236 29.19 6.19 1.39
C LEU A 236 28.77 6.00 2.83
N VAL A 237 27.84 6.82 3.30
CA VAL A 237 27.33 6.74 4.67
C VAL A 237 26.36 5.58 4.74
N SER A 238 26.95 4.39 4.73
CA SER A 238 26.31 3.14 5.13
C SER A 238 26.36 3.04 6.65
N SER A 239 25.58 2.13 7.22
CA SER A 239 25.69 1.79 8.64
C SER A 239 27.08 1.28 9.06
N ARG A 240 28.02 1.04 8.11
CA ARG A 240 29.42 0.72 8.42
C ARG A 240 30.20 1.90 8.98
N GLY A 241 29.85 3.15 8.64
CA GLY A 241 30.51 4.37 9.13
C GLY A 241 30.02 4.86 10.50
N ALA A 242 29.09 4.14 11.14
CA ALA A 242 28.38 4.51 12.36
C ALA A 242 29.22 4.68 13.63
N THR A 243 30.55 4.60 13.54
CA THR A 243 31.46 4.82 14.66
C THR A 243 31.80 6.29 14.87
N GLU A 244 31.77 7.11 13.80
CA GLU A 244 32.16 8.52 13.88
C GLU A 244 30.95 9.44 14.07
N ASP A 245 29.81 9.12 13.45
CA ASP A 245 28.55 9.84 13.62
C ASP A 245 27.34 8.88 13.50
N PRO A 246 26.76 8.44 14.63
CA PRO A 246 25.61 7.55 14.66
C PRO A 246 24.37 8.14 13.97
N GLU A 247 24.16 9.45 14.05
CA GLU A 247 23.00 10.14 13.47
C GLU A 247 23.11 10.16 11.94
N SER A 248 24.30 10.48 11.42
CA SER A 248 24.59 10.37 9.99
C SER A 248 24.43 8.93 9.47
N ALA A 249 24.78 7.92 10.28
CA ALA A 249 24.65 6.52 9.85
C ALA A 249 23.21 6.04 9.67
N GLN A 250 22.25 6.59 10.43
CA GLN A 250 20.83 6.29 10.24
C GLN A 250 20.24 7.11 9.09
N THR A 251 20.68 8.36 8.94
CA THR A 251 20.14 9.33 7.98
C THR A 251 20.79 9.29 6.59
N GLY A 252 21.89 8.55 6.42
CA GLY A 252 22.54 8.30 5.13
C GLY A 252 21.80 7.32 4.23
N MET A 253 22.24 7.20 2.98
CA MET A 253 21.64 6.33 1.95
C MET A 253 22.61 5.24 1.45
N GLY A 254 23.67 4.94 2.19
CA GLY A 254 24.65 3.93 1.75
C GLY A 254 24.07 2.51 1.62
N ASN A 255 23.08 2.16 2.44
CA ASN A 255 22.41 0.86 2.32
C ASN A 255 21.51 0.81 1.08
N LEU A 256 20.97 1.95 0.63
CA LEU A 256 20.24 2.04 -0.62
C LEU A 256 21.18 1.79 -1.80
N ALA A 257 22.35 2.43 -1.81
CA ALA A 257 23.36 2.21 -2.85
C ALA A 257 23.78 0.72 -2.92
N ALA A 258 24.03 0.09 -1.77
CA ALA A 258 24.33 -1.34 -1.71
C ALA A 258 23.19 -2.19 -2.27
N LEU A 259 21.94 -1.93 -1.83
CA LEU A 259 20.75 -2.63 -2.29
C LEU A 259 20.55 -2.53 -3.80
N LEU A 260 20.77 -1.33 -4.37
CA LEU A 260 20.70 -1.10 -5.81
C LEU A 260 21.76 -1.91 -6.57
N GLY A 261 22.99 -1.97 -6.04
CA GLY A 261 24.05 -2.83 -6.58
C GLY A 261 23.63 -4.30 -6.64
N HIS A 262 22.96 -4.80 -5.59
CA HIS A 262 22.45 -6.17 -5.57
C HIS A 262 21.31 -6.44 -6.55
N TRP A 263 20.54 -5.43 -6.92
CA TRP A 263 19.55 -5.53 -8.01
C TRP A 263 20.16 -5.37 -9.40
N GLY A 264 21.49 -5.29 -9.50
CA GLY A 264 22.20 -5.22 -10.77
C GLY A 264 22.38 -3.80 -11.32
N TYR A 265 22.02 -2.77 -10.55
CA TYR A 265 22.34 -1.39 -10.93
C TYR A 265 23.83 -1.08 -10.73
N ARG A 266 24.39 -0.24 -11.59
CA ARG A 266 25.74 0.31 -11.43
C ARG A 266 25.64 1.63 -10.70
N VAL A 267 26.03 1.64 -9.43
CA VAL A 267 25.97 2.84 -8.60
C VAL A 267 27.32 3.57 -8.64
N SER A 268 27.27 4.85 -8.98
CA SER A 268 28.43 5.77 -9.02
C SER A 268 28.17 7.01 -8.16
N ARG A 269 29.23 7.78 -7.93
CA ARG A 269 29.21 8.98 -7.08
C ARG A 269 29.72 10.19 -7.85
N ILE A 270 29.06 11.33 -7.65
CA ILE A 270 29.53 12.63 -8.11
C ILE A 270 30.09 13.35 -6.88
N ALA A 271 31.35 13.10 -6.57
CA ALA A 271 32.02 13.75 -5.42
C ALA A 271 32.38 15.21 -5.70
N SER A 272 32.52 15.57 -6.97
CA SER A 272 32.68 16.95 -7.44
C SER A 272 31.93 17.11 -8.75
N TRP A 273 31.03 18.07 -8.85
CA TRP A 273 30.34 18.35 -10.11
C TRP A 273 31.33 18.89 -11.14
N ARG A 274 31.34 18.29 -12.33
CA ARG A 274 32.14 18.72 -13.48
C ARG A 274 31.24 18.71 -14.71
N PRO A 275 31.50 19.54 -15.73
CA PRO A 275 30.73 19.49 -16.97
C PRO A 275 30.73 18.05 -17.54
N GLY A 276 29.54 17.51 -17.80
CA GLY A 276 29.38 16.15 -18.32
C GLY A 276 29.31 15.07 -17.23
N ALA A 277 29.18 15.42 -15.95
CA ALA A 277 29.06 14.47 -14.84
C ALA A 277 27.89 13.47 -15.01
N LEU A 278 26.89 13.83 -15.81
CA LEU A 278 25.69 13.00 -16.04
C LEU A 278 25.71 12.22 -17.37
N VAL A 279 26.80 12.24 -18.14
CA VAL A 279 26.85 11.58 -19.46
C VAL A 279 26.66 10.06 -19.36
N ASP A 280 27.20 9.47 -18.29
CA ASP A 280 27.16 8.04 -18.04
C ASP A 280 26.15 7.62 -16.97
N SER A 281 25.13 8.43 -16.75
CA SER A 281 24.08 8.18 -15.77
C SER A 281 22.74 7.98 -16.46
N ASP A 282 21.93 7.09 -15.91
CA ASP A 282 20.54 6.87 -16.31
C ASP A 282 19.57 7.42 -15.25
N VAL A 283 19.99 7.39 -13.97
CA VAL A 283 19.27 7.99 -12.85
C VAL A 283 20.24 8.86 -12.02
N LEU A 284 19.81 10.05 -11.63
CA LEU A 284 20.48 10.95 -10.69
C LEU A 284 19.70 10.97 -9.37
N VAL A 285 20.40 10.83 -8.25
CA VAL A 285 19.87 10.94 -6.89
C VAL A 285 20.42 12.19 -6.23
N LEU A 286 19.53 13.12 -5.88
CA LEU A 286 19.82 14.31 -5.08
C LEU A 286 19.33 14.05 -3.66
N GLY A 287 20.20 13.41 -2.86
CA GLY A 287 19.92 13.06 -1.47
C GLY A 287 20.37 14.17 -0.53
N PHE A 288 19.45 15.06 -0.14
CA PHE A 288 19.73 16.07 0.89
C PHE A 288 20.87 17.06 0.54
N PRO A 289 20.82 17.76 -0.61
CA PRO A 289 21.86 18.73 -0.92
C PRO A 289 21.75 19.93 0.03
N THR A 290 22.87 20.37 0.58
CA THR A 290 23.01 21.54 1.47
C THR A 290 23.66 22.73 0.78
N GLN A 291 24.02 22.59 -0.51
CA GLN A 291 24.61 23.64 -1.33
C GLN A 291 23.77 23.88 -2.57
N ARG A 292 23.69 25.14 -2.99
CA ARG A 292 22.94 25.54 -4.18
C ARG A 292 23.65 25.08 -5.45
N TYR A 293 22.88 24.55 -6.40
CA TYR A 293 23.36 24.29 -7.75
C TYR A 293 23.51 25.61 -8.51
N SER A 294 24.62 25.76 -9.23
CA SER A 294 24.85 26.87 -10.15
C SER A 294 23.90 26.81 -11.35
N ALA A 295 23.78 27.91 -12.10
CA ALA A 295 22.95 27.93 -13.30
C ALA A 295 23.39 26.91 -14.36
N ALA A 296 24.71 26.68 -14.50
CA ALA A 296 25.25 25.70 -15.43
C ALA A 296 24.91 24.25 -15.01
N GLU A 297 25.00 23.93 -13.72
CA GLU A 297 24.63 22.62 -13.18
C GLU A 297 23.14 22.34 -13.37
N ARG A 298 22.28 23.32 -13.11
CA ARG A 298 20.83 23.19 -13.35
C ARG A 298 20.52 22.97 -14.83
N ALA A 299 21.20 23.67 -15.73
CA ALA A 299 21.05 23.44 -17.17
C ALA A 299 21.51 22.04 -17.60
N GLU A 300 22.55 21.49 -16.97
CA GLU A 300 23.00 20.11 -17.21
C GLU A 300 22.00 19.07 -16.71
N ILE A 301 21.42 19.27 -15.52
CA ILE A 301 20.35 18.42 -14.98
C ILE A 301 19.12 18.45 -15.90
N ARG A 302 18.73 19.64 -16.37
CA ARG A 302 17.64 19.79 -17.35
C ARG A 302 17.93 19.02 -18.63
N ALA A 303 19.12 19.19 -19.22
CA ALA A 303 19.53 18.47 -20.42
C ALA A 303 19.58 16.94 -20.19
N PHE A 304 19.84 16.50 -18.96
CA PHE A 304 19.76 15.09 -18.54
C PHE A 304 18.34 14.55 -18.52
N LEU A 305 17.40 15.33 -17.99
CA LEU A 305 16.00 14.96 -18.05
C LEU A 305 15.48 14.97 -19.50
N GLU A 306 15.79 15.99 -20.28
CA GLU A 306 15.30 16.12 -21.67
C GLU A 306 15.66 14.90 -22.54
N ARG A 307 16.86 14.32 -22.34
CA ARG A 307 17.32 13.11 -23.05
C ARG A 307 16.76 11.78 -22.52
N GLY A 308 15.99 11.79 -21.43
CA GLY A 308 15.35 10.59 -20.88
C GLY A 308 15.93 10.08 -19.55
N GLY A 309 16.72 10.90 -18.85
CA GLY A 309 17.21 10.59 -17.52
C GLY A 309 16.13 10.60 -16.44
N GLY A 310 16.32 9.82 -15.39
CA GLY A 310 15.49 9.84 -14.18
C GLY A 310 16.12 10.68 -13.07
N LEU A 311 15.34 11.50 -12.37
CA LEU A 311 15.76 12.26 -11.21
C LEU A 311 14.95 11.83 -9.98
N LEU A 312 15.66 11.39 -8.95
CA LEU A 312 15.14 11.25 -7.59
C LEU A 312 15.64 12.43 -6.75
N ALA A 313 14.73 13.26 -6.28
CA ALA A 313 15.00 14.28 -5.28
C ALA A 313 14.37 13.87 -3.95
N VAL A 314 15.15 13.94 -2.88
CA VAL A 314 14.70 13.59 -1.53
C VAL A 314 14.83 14.83 -0.64
N GLY A 315 13.68 15.34 -0.22
CA GLY A 315 13.55 16.53 0.61
C GLY A 315 13.54 16.24 2.10
N GLU A 316 13.49 17.32 2.88
CA GLU A 316 13.43 17.30 4.33
C GLU A 316 12.54 18.47 4.82
N HIS A 317 11.89 18.33 5.98
CA HIS A 317 10.80 19.20 6.47
C HIS A 317 11.25 20.44 7.25
N THR A 318 12.47 20.46 7.77
CA THR A 318 13.02 21.56 8.57
C THR A 318 13.90 22.52 7.78
N ASN A 319 14.09 22.29 6.48
CA ASN A 319 15.04 23.05 5.68
C ASN A 319 16.45 23.08 6.30
N MET A 320 16.83 22.01 7.00
CA MET A 320 18.09 21.99 7.72
C MET A 320 19.25 22.15 6.75
N ALA A 321 20.15 23.10 7.03
CA ALA A 321 21.28 23.43 6.17
C ALA A 321 20.90 23.90 4.74
N GLY A 322 19.69 24.44 4.56
CA GLY A 322 19.27 25.10 3.33
C GLY A 322 18.89 24.14 2.19
N VAL A 323 18.39 22.95 2.54
CA VAL A 323 18.03 21.90 1.57
C VAL A 323 16.98 22.37 0.57
N MET A 324 15.99 23.14 1.00
CA MET A 324 14.94 23.65 0.12
C MET A 324 15.49 24.71 -0.83
N GLU A 325 16.38 25.61 -0.37
CA GLU A 325 17.04 26.58 -1.24
C GLU A 325 17.97 25.93 -2.26
N ALA A 326 18.50 24.74 -1.96
CA ALA A 326 19.27 23.94 -2.90
C ALA A 326 18.38 23.19 -3.90
N LEU A 327 17.34 22.49 -3.43
CA LEU A 327 16.49 21.62 -4.24
C LEU A 327 15.45 22.36 -5.08
N ASN A 328 14.73 23.33 -4.50
CA ASN A 328 13.57 23.94 -5.18
C ASN A 328 13.94 24.61 -6.53
N PRO A 329 15.07 25.32 -6.67
CA PRO A 329 15.49 25.85 -7.97
C PRO A 329 15.76 24.78 -9.05
N VAL A 330 16.14 23.56 -8.66
CA VAL A 330 16.30 22.43 -9.60
C VAL A 330 14.94 21.87 -10.01
N LEU A 331 13.99 21.84 -9.08
CA LEU A 331 12.67 21.22 -9.23
C LEU A 331 11.63 22.13 -9.89
N GLU A 332 11.86 23.44 -9.88
CA GLU A 332 10.92 24.44 -10.41
C GLU A 332 10.55 24.17 -11.88
N GLU A 333 11.52 23.78 -12.72
CA GLU A 333 11.27 23.43 -14.13
C GLU A 333 10.42 22.17 -14.30
N ALA A 334 10.47 21.27 -13.32
CA ALA A 334 9.62 20.09 -13.28
C ALA A 334 8.24 20.41 -12.69
N GLY A 335 7.96 21.65 -12.28
CA GLY A 335 6.70 22.02 -11.67
C GLY A 335 6.53 21.41 -10.28
N LEU A 336 7.62 21.26 -9.52
CA LEU A 336 7.64 20.66 -8.18
C LEU A 336 8.39 21.56 -7.19
N ALA A 337 7.98 21.56 -5.93
CA ALA A 337 8.71 22.20 -4.84
C ALA A 337 8.40 21.54 -3.49
N LEU A 338 9.38 21.59 -2.57
CA LEU A 338 9.18 21.28 -1.16
C LEU A 338 8.58 22.48 -0.44
N GLY A 339 7.55 22.23 0.37
CA GLY A 339 7.04 23.18 1.35
C GLY A 339 7.97 23.30 2.54
N TYR A 340 8.08 24.50 3.10
CA TYR A 340 8.77 24.72 4.37
C TYR A 340 7.79 24.48 5.53
N ASP A 341 7.46 23.21 5.72
CA ASP A 341 6.49 22.74 6.70
C ASP A 341 6.78 21.30 7.13
N THR A 342 6.13 20.87 8.22
CA THR A 342 6.16 19.49 8.72
C THR A 342 4.77 18.90 8.72
N VAL A 343 4.55 17.88 7.90
CA VAL A 343 3.31 17.10 7.91
C VAL A 343 3.39 16.08 9.04
N TRP A 344 2.57 16.31 10.07
CA TRP A 344 2.44 15.39 11.20
C TRP A 344 1.48 14.27 10.84
N LEU A 345 1.96 13.02 10.93
CA LEU A 345 1.18 11.82 10.67
C LEU A 345 1.22 10.88 11.87
N ASP A 346 0.22 10.99 12.74
CA ASP A 346 -0.04 10.00 13.78
C ASP A 346 -0.68 8.71 13.23
N GLY A 347 -0.92 7.74 14.12
CA GLY A 347 -1.49 6.45 13.76
C GLY A 347 -2.82 6.54 13.00
N ALA A 348 -3.71 7.46 13.39
CA ALA A 348 -5.01 7.63 12.74
C ALA A 348 -4.92 8.45 11.45
N GLN A 349 -3.96 9.38 11.37
CA GLN A 349 -3.70 10.17 10.17
C GLN A 349 -3.05 9.34 9.06
N ARG A 350 -2.26 8.31 9.40
CA ARG A 350 -1.71 7.37 8.41
C ARG A 350 -2.78 6.60 7.64
N ASP A 351 -3.92 6.31 8.27
CA ASP A 351 -5.06 5.70 7.59
C ASP A 351 -5.72 6.63 6.55
N ARG A 352 -5.37 7.91 6.55
CA ARG A 352 -5.84 8.92 5.59
C ARG A 352 -4.85 9.15 4.44
N LEU A 353 -3.77 8.38 4.38
CA LEU A 353 -2.88 8.39 3.23
C LEU A 353 -3.62 7.82 2.02
N ALA A 354 -3.56 8.57 0.93
CA ALA A 354 -4.14 8.19 -0.33
C ALA A 354 -3.11 8.20 -1.44
N HIS A 355 -3.43 7.36 -2.40
CA HIS A 355 -2.49 6.84 -3.36
C HIS A 355 -3.05 7.09 -4.74
N ALA A 356 -2.27 7.77 -5.58
CA ALA A 356 -2.63 7.89 -6.99
C ALA A 356 -2.58 6.51 -7.65
N SER A 357 -3.46 6.29 -8.63
CA SER A 357 -3.39 5.09 -9.48
C SER A 357 -2.18 5.18 -10.42
N HIS A 358 -0.99 4.90 -9.89
CA HIS A 358 0.30 5.02 -10.57
C HIS A 358 1.09 3.71 -10.45
N PRO A 359 1.95 3.33 -11.42
CA PRO A 359 2.78 2.13 -11.31
C PRO A 359 3.61 2.06 -10.03
N LEU A 360 4.18 3.20 -9.59
CA LEU A 360 4.85 3.28 -8.29
C LEU A 360 3.91 2.88 -7.15
N ALA A 361 2.65 3.31 -7.19
CA ALA A 361 1.70 2.99 -6.13
C ALA A 361 1.36 1.50 -6.01
N LEU A 362 1.47 0.73 -7.09
CA LEU A 362 0.99 -0.65 -7.16
C LEU A 362 1.95 -1.68 -6.55
N GLY A 363 3.16 -1.28 -6.14
CA GLY A 363 4.13 -2.17 -5.47
C GLY A 363 4.89 -1.53 -4.31
N ALA A 364 4.69 -0.25 -4.00
CA ALA A 364 5.65 0.54 -3.24
C ALA A 364 5.13 1.18 -1.94
N MET A 365 3.92 0.89 -1.46
CA MET A 365 3.32 1.79 -0.46
C MET A 365 3.05 1.19 0.90
N HIS A 366 4.09 0.52 1.41
CA HIS A 366 4.48 0.69 2.81
C HIS A 366 5.43 1.89 2.90
N LEU A 367 4.94 3.08 2.51
CA LEU A 367 5.69 4.31 2.69
C LEU A 367 5.60 4.68 4.16
N ASN A 368 6.66 4.37 4.91
CA ASN A 368 6.79 4.77 6.29
C ASN A 368 7.16 6.26 6.34
N VAL A 369 6.14 7.09 6.12
CA VAL A 369 6.27 8.54 6.34
C VAL A 369 6.40 8.76 7.83
N ALA A 370 7.56 9.24 8.26
CA ALA A 370 7.79 9.57 9.65
C ALA A 370 7.25 10.97 9.91
N ASN A 371 7.94 11.97 9.36
CA ASN A 371 7.62 13.39 9.37
C ASN A 371 8.25 13.95 8.09
N GLY A 372 7.41 14.35 7.13
CA GLY A 372 7.86 14.84 5.83
C GLY A 372 7.40 16.27 5.56
N ALA A 373 8.00 16.91 4.57
CA ALA A 373 7.52 18.16 4.00
C ALA A 373 6.30 17.88 3.11
N SER A 374 5.40 18.85 3.04
CA SER A 374 4.43 18.89 1.95
C SER A 374 5.14 19.15 0.62
N VAL A 375 4.55 18.66 -0.45
CA VAL A 375 5.05 18.80 -1.82
C VAL A 375 4.04 19.64 -2.60
N SER A 376 4.49 20.80 -3.06
CA SER A 376 3.76 21.60 -4.03
C SER A 376 4.06 21.12 -5.43
N TYR A 377 3.03 21.10 -6.28
CA TYR A 377 3.16 20.71 -7.68
C TYR A 377 2.26 21.58 -8.55
N TRP A 378 2.69 21.86 -9.77
CA TRP A 378 1.95 22.69 -10.73
C TRP A 378 2.24 22.31 -12.18
N GLY A 379 1.44 22.86 -13.09
CA GLY A 379 1.49 22.53 -14.52
C GLY A 379 0.84 21.18 -14.83
N SER A 380 0.72 20.88 -16.12
CA SER A 380 0.03 19.67 -16.61
C SER A 380 0.88 18.40 -16.54
N ARG A 381 2.16 18.53 -16.19
CA ARG A 381 3.15 17.45 -16.17
C ARG A 381 3.55 17.00 -14.78
N ALA A 382 3.10 17.67 -13.72
CA ALA A 382 3.33 17.27 -12.34
C ALA A 382 2.04 16.74 -11.71
N TRP A 383 2.15 15.71 -10.88
CA TRP A 383 0.99 15.10 -10.21
C TRP A 383 1.39 14.45 -8.88
N PRO A 384 0.49 14.42 -7.89
CA PRO A 384 0.75 13.78 -6.61
C PRO A 384 0.71 12.26 -6.75
N LEU A 385 1.56 11.56 -6.00
CA LEU A 385 1.57 10.09 -5.92
C LEU A 385 1.08 9.60 -4.57
N LEU A 386 1.53 10.26 -3.50
CA LEU A 386 1.09 10.06 -2.14
C LEU A 386 0.57 11.39 -1.62
N ALA A 387 -0.63 11.40 -1.05
CA ALA A 387 -1.18 12.57 -0.38
C ALA A 387 -1.83 12.17 0.94
N ALA A 388 -1.64 12.98 1.97
CA ALA A 388 -2.45 12.91 3.17
C ALA A 388 -3.77 13.63 2.92
N ARG A 389 -4.90 12.97 3.21
CA ARG A 389 -6.24 13.54 3.01
C ARG A 389 -6.85 14.01 4.32
N TRP A 390 -7.67 15.06 4.23
CA TRP A 390 -8.58 15.63 5.25
C TRP A 390 -8.16 15.52 6.74
N GLY A 391 -8.09 16.67 7.42
CA GLY A 391 -7.74 16.70 8.85
C GLY A 391 -6.29 16.28 9.13
N VAL A 392 -5.46 16.26 8.09
CA VAL A 392 -4.01 16.38 8.19
C VAL A 392 -3.65 17.82 7.84
N TRP A 393 -2.65 18.36 8.52
CA TRP A 393 -2.17 19.73 8.37
C TRP A 393 -0.64 19.69 8.32
N ALA A 394 -0.04 20.78 7.86
CA ALA A 394 1.40 20.94 7.80
C ALA A 394 1.79 22.12 8.68
N ASP A 395 2.63 21.86 9.68
CA ASP A 395 3.15 22.83 10.65
C ASP A 395 4.19 23.70 9.96
N ALA A 396 3.92 25.00 9.82
CA ALA A 396 4.81 25.89 9.08
C ALA A 396 6.19 25.99 9.77
N GLY A 397 7.27 25.85 9.00
CA GLY A 397 8.63 25.95 9.53
C GLY A 397 8.94 27.34 10.10
N ASP A 398 9.72 27.37 11.19
CA ASP A 398 10.15 28.62 11.84
C ASP A 398 11.66 28.84 11.61
N PRO A 399 12.06 29.81 10.75
CA PRO A 399 13.47 30.05 10.45
C PRO A 399 14.24 30.61 11.65
N ARG A 400 13.54 31.12 12.67
CA ARG A 400 14.13 31.58 13.94
C ARG A 400 14.19 30.46 14.98
N GLY A 401 13.50 29.35 14.73
CA GLY A 401 13.35 28.20 15.61
C GLY A 401 14.56 27.27 15.64
N GLY A 402 15.79 27.76 15.47
CA GLY A 402 17.00 26.93 15.37
C GLY A 402 17.17 25.93 16.53
N ALA A 403 16.74 26.29 17.75
CA ALA A 403 16.75 25.40 18.92
C ALA A 403 15.76 24.22 18.82
N ARG A 404 14.73 24.34 17.98
CA ARG A 404 13.75 23.28 17.66
C ARG A 404 14.04 22.65 16.30
N SER A 405 15.26 22.78 15.81
CA SER A 405 15.63 22.33 14.47
C SER A 405 14.72 22.92 13.40
N PHE A 406 14.37 24.22 13.49
CA PHE A 406 13.53 24.92 12.51
C PHE A 406 12.09 24.40 12.34
N LEU A 407 11.64 23.52 13.24
CA LEU A 407 10.24 23.12 13.34
C LEU A 407 9.35 24.30 13.75
N GLY A 408 8.09 24.23 13.34
CA GLY A 408 7.05 25.17 13.76
C GLY A 408 6.68 25.04 15.24
N ASP A 409 5.47 25.47 15.60
CA ASP A 409 5.02 25.41 16.99
C ASP A 409 4.28 24.11 17.35
N SER A 410 4.15 23.21 16.38
CA SER A 410 3.48 21.92 16.50
C SER A 410 2.03 22.05 16.98
N LYS A 411 1.41 23.20 16.71
CA LYS A 411 0.00 23.46 16.95
C LYS A 411 -0.66 23.81 15.64
N HIS A 412 -1.77 23.13 15.37
CA HIS A 412 -2.57 23.45 14.19
C HIS A 412 -3.17 24.85 14.32
N ASP A 413 -2.76 25.77 13.46
CA ASP A 413 -3.47 27.04 13.25
C ASP A 413 -4.38 26.93 12.02
N PRO A 414 -5.69 26.72 12.16
CA PRO A 414 -6.59 26.56 11.02
C PRO A 414 -6.67 27.79 10.11
N ARG A 415 -6.20 28.97 10.55
CA ARG A 415 -6.16 30.18 9.71
C ARG A 415 -4.93 30.22 8.81
N ALA A 416 -3.79 29.72 9.29
CA ALA A 416 -2.52 29.73 8.56
C ALA A 416 -2.21 28.38 7.87
N GLU A 417 -2.70 27.28 8.43
CA GLU A 417 -2.38 25.90 8.08
C GLU A 417 -3.65 25.16 7.66
N PRO A 418 -4.13 25.40 6.43
CA PRO A 418 -5.37 24.80 5.98
C PRO A 418 -5.25 23.28 5.92
N SER A 419 -6.21 22.57 6.53
CA SER A 419 -6.32 21.11 6.46
C SER A 419 -6.85 20.66 5.09
N ARG A 420 -6.01 20.78 4.07
CA ARG A 420 -6.29 20.34 2.69
C ARG A 420 -5.60 19.01 2.39
N ASP A 421 -5.87 18.45 1.22
CA ASP A 421 -5.07 17.32 0.73
C ASP A 421 -3.63 17.79 0.51
N LEU A 422 -2.68 17.19 1.24
CA LEU A 422 -1.27 17.54 1.22
C LEU A 422 -0.52 16.44 0.48
N ALA A 423 0.06 16.76 -0.68
CA ALA A 423 0.94 15.80 -1.34
C ALA A 423 2.21 15.64 -0.51
N LEU A 424 2.66 14.41 -0.32
CA LEU A 424 3.89 14.02 0.39
C LEU A 424 4.94 13.49 -0.58
N THR A 425 4.48 13.12 -1.78
CA THR A 425 5.30 12.66 -2.88
C THR A 425 4.62 13.07 -4.16
N ALA A 426 5.37 13.63 -5.10
CA ALA A 426 4.86 13.96 -6.42
C ALA A 426 5.85 13.53 -7.49
N ALA A 427 5.31 13.20 -8.66
CA ALA A 427 6.08 12.90 -9.84
C ALA A 427 5.86 13.99 -10.89
N SER A 428 6.83 14.12 -11.78
CA SER A 428 6.73 14.96 -12.96
C SER A 428 7.53 14.41 -14.14
N SER A 429 7.43 15.08 -15.28
CA SER A 429 8.21 14.79 -16.48
C SER A 429 8.78 16.06 -17.11
N VAL A 430 10.04 15.99 -17.54
CA VAL A 430 10.76 17.06 -18.25
C VAL A 430 11.37 16.46 -19.51
N GLY A 431 10.90 16.89 -20.68
CA GLY A 431 11.22 16.24 -21.95
C GLY A 431 10.82 14.76 -21.95
N ARG A 432 11.80 13.87 -22.09
CA ARG A 432 11.62 12.41 -21.96
C ARG A 432 11.96 11.87 -20.58
N GLY A 433 12.41 12.73 -19.67
CA GLY A 433 12.88 12.35 -18.35
C GLY A 433 11.76 12.30 -17.32
N ARG A 434 12.04 11.63 -16.21
CA ARG A 434 11.12 11.43 -15.09
C ARG A 434 11.69 12.07 -13.85
N VAL A 435 10.85 12.73 -13.08
CA VAL A 435 11.24 13.35 -11.81
C VAL A 435 10.35 12.78 -10.71
N LEU A 436 10.95 12.37 -9.60
CA LEU A 436 10.25 11.99 -8.38
C LEU A 436 10.78 12.84 -7.24
N LEU A 437 9.88 13.51 -6.53
CA LEU A 437 10.18 14.25 -5.31
C LEU A 437 9.54 13.55 -4.11
N LEU A 438 10.36 13.13 -3.16
CA LEU A 438 9.93 12.63 -1.85
C LEU A 438 10.03 13.76 -0.82
N GLY A 439 8.95 14.07 -0.11
CA GLY A 439 8.96 15.07 0.97
C GLY A 439 9.59 14.58 2.28
N ASP A 440 9.83 13.27 2.40
CA ASP A 440 10.44 12.64 3.57
C ASP A 440 11.67 11.82 3.12
N THR A 441 12.72 11.83 3.92
CA THR A 441 13.93 11.05 3.68
C THR A 441 13.81 9.61 4.18
N GLY A 442 12.96 9.37 5.19
CA GLY A 442 12.86 8.11 5.93
C GLY A 442 12.64 6.88 5.05
N TYR A 443 12.03 7.04 3.87
CA TYR A 443 11.82 5.95 2.90
C TYR A 443 13.12 5.28 2.44
N LEU A 444 14.19 6.06 2.32
CA LEU A 444 15.39 5.65 1.61
C LEU A 444 16.64 5.72 2.51
N GLN A 445 16.49 6.29 3.69
CA GLN A 445 17.49 6.29 4.73
C GLN A 445 17.78 4.89 5.23
N ASN A 446 19.03 4.66 5.67
CA ASN A 446 19.47 3.38 6.20
C ASN A 446 18.51 2.82 7.25
N GLY A 447 17.99 3.69 8.14
CA GLY A 447 17.05 3.34 9.20
C GLY A 447 15.63 2.98 8.74
N GLY A 448 15.18 3.40 7.55
CA GLY A 448 13.82 3.05 7.06
C GLY A 448 13.81 2.13 5.85
N LEU A 449 14.96 1.94 5.20
CA LEU A 449 15.05 1.16 3.96
C LEU A 449 14.65 -0.30 4.13
N TYR A 450 14.85 -0.90 5.30
CA TYR A 450 14.49 -2.31 5.55
C TYR A 450 12.97 -2.54 5.62
N ASP A 451 12.21 -1.50 5.89
CA ASP A 451 10.74 -1.52 5.90
C ASP A 451 10.16 -1.25 4.51
N SER A 452 10.96 -0.69 3.60
CA SER A 452 10.51 -0.22 2.29
C SER A 452 11.41 -0.64 1.09
N PRO A 453 12.02 -1.84 1.06
CA PRO A 453 12.89 -2.22 -0.06
C PRO A 453 12.09 -2.36 -1.37
N GLN A 454 10.83 -2.80 -1.33
CA GLN A 454 9.98 -2.87 -2.53
C GLN A 454 9.67 -1.47 -3.06
N THR A 455 9.55 -0.48 -2.17
CA THR A 455 9.39 0.92 -2.54
C THR A 455 10.60 1.43 -3.29
N ALA A 456 11.80 1.25 -2.72
CA ALA A 456 13.03 1.61 -3.38
C ALA A 456 13.13 0.95 -4.76
N ARG A 457 12.85 -0.37 -4.86
CA ARG A 457 12.86 -1.08 -6.15
C ARG A 457 11.92 -0.43 -7.16
N ALA A 458 10.68 -0.14 -6.77
CA ALA A 458 9.69 0.46 -7.65
C ALA A 458 10.13 1.84 -8.14
N ILE A 459 10.67 2.68 -7.24
CA ILE A 459 11.20 4.00 -7.56
C ILE A 459 12.27 3.91 -8.64
N PHE A 460 13.32 3.12 -8.40
CA PHE A 460 14.44 3.05 -9.35
C PHE A 460 14.08 2.32 -10.64
N TYR A 461 13.18 1.33 -10.57
CA TYR A 461 12.61 0.71 -11.76
C TYR A 461 11.88 1.74 -12.63
N TRP A 462 11.07 2.61 -12.03
CA TRP A 462 10.33 3.63 -12.77
C TRP A 462 11.24 4.74 -13.33
N LEU A 463 12.20 5.21 -12.52
CA LEU A 463 13.14 6.26 -12.91
C LEU A 463 14.15 5.81 -13.98
N ASN A 464 14.54 4.53 -14.00
CA ASN A 464 15.47 3.98 -15.00
C ASN A 464 14.80 3.72 -16.36
N ARG A 465 13.77 4.48 -16.73
CA ARG A 465 13.03 4.33 -17.99
C ARG A 465 12.68 5.71 -18.52
N PRO A 466 12.92 5.99 -19.82
CA PRO A 466 12.47 7.23 -20.41
C PRO A 466 10.95 7.21 -20.57
N GLU A 467 10.37 8.39 -20.56
CA GLU A 467 9.00 8.63 -20.98
C GLU A 467 8.91 8.48 -22.51
N ILE A 468 8.06 7.58 -22.99
CA ILE A 468 7.82 7.40 -24.43
C ILE A 468 6.82 8.43 -24.94
N LEU A 469 5.81 8.74 -24.12
CA LEU A 469 4.75 9.69 -24.45
C LEU A 469 4.63 10.75 -23.37
N PRO A 470 4.83 12.04 -23.69
CA PRO A 470 4.59 13.14 -22.74
C PRO A 470 3.09 13.35 -22.47
N VAL A 471 2.22 12.52 -23.06
CA VAL A 471 0.77 12.58 -22.88
C VAL A 471 0.45 11.87 -21.57
N SER A 472 -0.03 12.65 -20.59
CA SER A 472 -0.42 12.10 -19.30
C SER A 472 -1.44 10.97 -19.51
N LEU A 473 -1.27 9.86 -18.79
CA LEU A 473 -2.18 8.71 -18.82
C LEU A 473 -3.68 9.11 -18.79
N PRO A 474 -4.10 10.14 -18.03
CA PRO A 474 -5.47 10.65 -18.05
C PRO A 474 -5.93 11.16 -19.42
N VAL A 475 -5.09 11.84 -20.19
CA VAL A 475 -5.44 12.34 -21.53
C VAL A 475 -5.62 11.19 -22.51
N LEU A 476 -4.75 10.16 -22.44
CA LEU A 476 -4.93 8.96 -23.26
C LEU A 476 -6.21 8.21 -22.85
N ARG A 477 -6.48 8.07 -21.54
CA ARG A 477 -7.73 7.47 -21.03
C ARG A 477 -8.95 8.25 -21.50
N LEU A 478 -8.91 9.58 -21.44
CA LEU A 478 -9.98 10.44 -21.92
C LEU A 478 -10.16 10.29 -23.42
N ALA A 479 -9.08 10.32 -24.21
CA ALA A 479 -9.14 10.14 -25.66
C ALA A 479 -9.75 8.79 -26.04
N VAL A 480 -9.32 7.70 -25.39
CA VAL A 480 -9.89 6.36 -25.62
C VAL A 480 -11.37 6.31 -25.20
N THR A 481 -11.72 6.93 -24.08
CA THR A 481 -13.11 7.00 -23.60
C THR A 481 -14.00 7.79 -24.58
N VAL A 482 -13.51 8.93 -25.07
CA VAL A 482 -14.21 9.76 -26.05
C VAL A 482 -14.37 9.01 -27.38
N ILE A 483 -13.33 8.33 -27.86
CA ILE A 483 -13.39 7.51 -29.09
C ILE A 483 -14.39 6.37 -28.91
N ALA A 484 -14.38 5.69 -27.76
CA ALA A 484 -15.32 4.62 -27.45
C ALA A 484 -16.77 5.14 -27.39
N ALA A 485 -16.99 6.28 -26.72
CA ALA A 485 -18.31 6.91 -26.64
C ALA A 485 -18.81 7.37 -28.02
N ALA A 486 -17.96 7.98 -28.83
CA ALA A 486 -18.28 8.41 -30.18
C ALA A 486 -18.61 7.22 -31.09
N GLY A 487 -17.82 6.14 -31.03
CA GLY A 487 -18.09 4.90 -31.76
C GLY A 487 -19.43 4.28 -31.36
N ALA A 488 -19.74 4.28 -30.06
CA ALA A 488 -21.00 3.77 -29.56
C ALA A 488 -22.19 4.64 -30.01
N MET A 489 -22.03 5.97 -30.02
CA MET A 489 -23.06 6.89 -30.50
C MET A 489 -23.30 6.73 -32.01
N LEU A 490 -22.26 6.55 -32.81
CA LEU A 490 -22.40 6.27 -34.25
C LEU A 490 -23.15 4.94 -34.50
N LEU A 491 -22.90 3.91 -33.68
CA LEU A 491 -23.64 2.64 -33.76
C LEU A 491 -25.13 2.79 -33.40
N LEU A 492 -25.46 3.65 -32.44
CA LEU A 492 -26.84 4.01 -32.12
C LEU A 492 -27.51 4.76 -33.28
N LEU A 493 -26.85 5.79 -33.81
CA LEU A 493 -27.38 6.63 -34.88
C LEU A 493 -27.56 5.86 -36.19
N ALA A 494 -26.72 4.86 -36.45
CA ALA A 494 -26.86 3.99 -37.61
C ALA A 494 -27.99 2.95 -37.49
N GLY A 495 -28.75 2.93 -36.37
CA GLY A 495 -29.79 1.94 -36.10
C GLY A 495 -29.26 0.51 -36.01
N ALA A 496 -27.95 0.34 -35.90
CA ALA A 496 -27.26 -0.93 -36.07
C ALA A 496 -27.15 -1.73 -34.77
N ALA A 497 -27.49 -1.14 -33.62
CA ALA A 497 -27.36 -1.73 -32.30
C ALA A 497 -28.50 -1.28 -31.37
N SER A 498 -28.94 -2.19 -30.49
CA SER A 498 -29.82 -1.82 -29.39
C SER A 498 -29.07 -0.91 -28.39
N ARG A 499 -29.80 -0.04 -27.69
CA ARG A 499 -29.23 0.83 -26.64
C ARG A 499 -28.44 0.04 -25.59
N VAL A 500 -28.89 -1.17 -25.28
CA VAL A 500 -28.24 -2.08 -24.33
C VAL A 500 -26.85 -2.52 -24.84
N SER A 501 -26.73 -2.87 -26.12
CA SER A 501 -25.46 -3.30 -26.72
C SER A 501 -24.41 -2.19 -26.72
N VAL A 502 -24.84 -0.94 -26.84
CA VAL A 502 -23.97 0.23 -26.79
C VAL A 502 -23.49 0.51 -25.37
N CYS A 503 -24.38 0.46 -24.37
CA CYS A 503 -23.98 0.57 -22.97
C CYS A 503 -22.99 -0.54 -22.58
N GLN A 504 -23.22 -1.77 -23.02
CA GLN A 504 -22.29 -2.89 -22.80
C GLN A 504 -20.94 -2.68 -23.49
N ALA A 505 -20.92 -2.14 -24.72
CA ALA A 505 -19.69 -1.84 -25.42
C ALA A 505 -18.87 -0.73 -24.74
N VAL A 506 -19.52 0.33 -24.27
CA VAL A 506 -18.87 1.42 -23.53
C VAL A 506 -18.34 0.90 -22.19
N ALA A 507 -19.15 0.15 -21.44
CA ALA A 507 -18.73 -0.44 -20.18
C ALA A 507 -17.56 -1.43 -20.39
N GLY A 508 -17.61 -2.26 -21.43
CA GLY A 508 -16.54 -3.17 -21.81
C GLY A 508 -15.27 -2.45 -22.25
N ALA A 509 -15.38 -1.33 -22.96
CA ALA A 509 -14.24 -0.50 -23.33
C ALA A 509 -13.59 0.16 -22.10
N LEU A 510 -14.39 0.70 -21.18
CA LEU A 510 -13.91 1.28 -19.93
C LEU A 510 -13.23 0.22 -19.05
N ALA A 511 -13.86 -0.94 -18.88
CA ALA A 511 -13.28 -2.08 -18.16
C ALA A 511 -12.00 -2.57 -18.85
N GLY A 512 -11.99 -2.62 -20.18
CA GLY A 512 -10.83 -2.97 -21.00
C GLY A 512 -9.68 -2.00 -20.78
N VAL A 513 -9.91 -0.68 -20.83
CA VAL A 513 -8.88 0.33 -20.53
C VAL A 513 -8.34 0.18 -19.11
N GLN A 514 -9.22 -0.04 -18.13
CA GLN A 514 -8.80 -0.23 -16.75
C GLN A 514 -7.96 -1.50 -16.58
N LEU A 515 -8.42 -2.63 -17.13
CA LEU A 515 -7.71 -3.90 -17.13
C LEU A 515 -6.36 -3.77 -17.84
N LEU A 516 -6.33 -3.13 -19.00
CA LEU A 516 -5.12 -2.91 -19.78
C LEU A 516 -4.14 -2.00 -19.07
N THR A 517 -4.58 -0.95 -18.36
CA THR A 517 -3.65 -0.17 -17.53
C THR A 517 -3.08 -0.98 -16.37
N THR A 518 -3.81 -1.99 -15.90
CA THR A 518 -3.36 -2.92 -14.85
C THR A 518 -2.44 -4.03 -15.41
N LEU A 519 -2.66 -4.46 -16.65
CA LEU A 519 -1.87 -5.47 -17.36
C LEU A 519 -0.62 -4.88 -18.04
N ALA A 520 -0.66 -3.61 -18.44
CA ALA A 520 0.45 -2.86 -19.01
C ALA A 520 1.49 -2.46 -17.97
N LEU A 521 1.27 -2.75 -16.69
CA LEU A 521 2.38 -2.87 -15.76
C LEU A 521 3.30 -3.97 -16.28
N PRO A 522 4.56 -3.64 -16.58
CA PRO A 522 5.48 -4.62 -17.13
C PRO A 522 5.45 -5.90 -16.29
N ALA A 523 5.42 -7.06 -16.94
CA ALA A 523 5.50 -8.34 -16.24
C ALA A 523 6.69 -8.35 -15.26
N ASP A 524 7.79 -7.69 -15.61
CA ASP A 524 8.98 -7.48 -14.77
C ASP A 524 8.71 -6.74 -13.45
N PHE A 525 7.71 -5.86 -13.42
CA PHE A 525 7.28 -5.18 -12.19
C PHE A 525 6.48 -6.12 -11.28
N LYS A 526 5.66 -7.00 -11.88
CA LYS A 526 4.91 -8.04 -11.15
C LYS A 526 5.77 -9.26 -10.80
N ALA A 527 6.88 -9.47 -11.52
CA ALA A 527 7.81 -10.53 -11.23
C ALA A 527 8.31 -10.37 -9.80
N SER A 528 8.28 -11.48 -9.06
CA SER A 528 8.80 -11.57 -7.70
C SER A 528 10.12 -10.82 -7.64
N PRO A 529 10.34 -10.00 -6.60
CA PRO A 529 11.59 -9.27 -6.47
C PRO A 529 12.77 -10.21 -6.69
N PRO A 530 13.78 -9.78 -7.47
CA PRO A 530 15.01 -10.55 -7.58
C PRO A 530 15.46 -10.87 -6.16
N ARG A 531 15.80 -12.14 -5.94
CA ARG A 531 16.18 -12.63 -4.62
C ARG A 531 17.21 -11.68 -4.04
N LEU A 532 16.94 -11.14 -2.86
CA LEU A 532 17.88 -10.27 -2.17
C LEU A 532 19.04 -11.16 -1.70
N PRO A 533 20.23 -11.06 -2.32
CA PRO A 533 21.37 -11.85 -1.88
C PRO A 533 21.67 -11.47 -0.44
N GLY A 534 21.70 -12.44 0.47
CA GLY A 534 21.91 -12.12 1.90
C GLY A 534 20.66 -11.62 2.62
N ALA A 535 19.44 -11.90 2.14
CA ALA A 535 18.24 -11.56 2.91
C ALA A 535 18.28 -12.21 4.30
N PHE A 536 18.10 -11.43 5.36
CA PHE A 536 18.04 -11.92 6.72
C PHE A 536 16.62 -11.70 7.22
N LEU A 537 15.88 -12.78 7.39
CA LEU A 537 14.48 -12.70 7.79
C LEU A 537 14.40 -12.28 9.25
N VAL A 538 13.58 -11.29 9.56
CA VAL A 538 13.32 -10.86 10.93
C VAL A 538 11.87 -11.11 11.20
N ASP A 539 11.61 -12.12 12.03
CA ASP A 539 10.26 -12.54 12.34
C ASP A 539 9.56 -11.50 13.21
N GLN A 540 8.31 -11.23 12.85
CA GLN A 540 7.37 -10.39 13.57
C GLN A 540 5.99 -11.08 13.66
N SER A 541 5.88 -12.33 13.17
CA SER A 541 4.62 -13.06 13.09
C SER A 541 4.27 -13.80 14.38
N HIS A 542 5.23 -14.03 15.28
CA HIS A 542 5.03 -14.75 16.55
C HIS A 542 4.87 -13.84 17.78
N ALA A 543 4.26 -12.66 17.57
CA ALA A 543 3.91 -11.69 18.62
C ALA A 543 5.08 -11.30 19.53
N GLU A 544 6.19 -10.92 18.92
CA GLU A 544 7.46 -10.56 19.57
C GLU A 544 7.28 -9.55 20.72
N SER A 545 8.09 -9.70 21.77
CA SER A 545 8.16 -8.70 22.85
C SER A 545 8.88 -7.42 22.45
N LEU A 546 9.81 -7.51 21.50
CA LEU A 546 10.61 -6.41 21.02
C LEU A 546 9.93 -5.72 19.84
N ALA A 547 9.65 -4.43 20.00
CA ALA A 547 9.01 -3.65 18.96
C ALA A 547 10.03 -3.19 17.89
N LEU A 548 9.58 -3.01 16.67
CA LEU A 548 10.28 -2.17 15.69
C LEU A 548 9.91 -0.69 15.94
N TYR A 549 10.88 0.21 15.77
CA TYR A 549 10.85 1.63 16.17
C TYR A 549 9.57 2.40 15.85
N HIS A 550 8.99 2.18 14.67
CA HIS A 550 7.85 2.98 14.22
C HIS A 550 6.54 2.72 14.96
N ARG A 551 6.44 1.64 15.76
CA ARG A 551 5.21 1.32 16.50
C ARG A 551 5.18 1.79 17.96
N ARG A 552 6.32 2.14 18.57
CA ARG A 552 6.35 2.57 19.99
C ARG A 552 7.43 3.63 20.28
N ARG A 553 7.32 4.81 19.68
CA ARG A 553 8.13 5.99 20.04
C ARG A 553 8.02 6.38 21.54
N LYS A 554 7.03 5.85 22.27
CA LYS A 554 6.79 6.09 23.70
C LYS A 554 7.45 5.08 24.66
N ALA A 555 8.11 4.01 24.18
CA ALA A 555 8.58 2.90 25.03
C ALA A 555 10.11 2.85 25.29
N GLY A 556 10.82 3.99 25.30
CA GLY A 556 12.10 4.10 26.01
C GLY A 556 13.26 3.18 25.59
N GLY A 557 13.52 2.99 24.29
CA GLY A 557 14.76 2.35 23.79
C GLY A 557 14.66 0.87 23.41
N GLU A 558 13.46 0.27 23.45
CA GLU A 558 13.22 -1.16 23.17
C GLU A 558 13.18 -1.55 21.66
N SER A 559 13.67 -0.70 20.75
CA SER A 559 13.57 -0.96 19.30
C SER A 559 14.66 -1.88 18.74
N LEU A 560 14.35 -2.62 17.67
CA LEU A 560 15.32 -3.47 16.94
C LEU A 560 16.15 -2.74 15.85
N ASP A 561 15.97 -1.43 15.68
CA ASP A 561 16.54 -0.67 14.56
C ASP A 561 18.06 -0.72 14.50
N SER A 562 18.73 -0.60 15.63
CA SER A 562 20.19 -0.73 15.70
C SER A 562 20.65 -2.09 15.23
N LEU A 563 19.89 -3.15 15.53
CA LEU A 563 20.19 -4.48 15.04
C LEU A 563 19.95 -4.58 13.52
N MET A 564 18.91 -3.94 12.98
CA MET A 564 18.69 -3.86 11.52
C MET A 564 19.88 -3.17 10.84
N SER A 565 20.35 -2.08 11.42
CA SER A 565 21.56 -1.35 10.97
C SER A 565 22.81 -2.23 11.04
N VAL A 566 22.96 -3.03 12.10
CA VAL A 566 24.03 -4.01 12.25
C VAL A 566 23.96 -5.10 11.17
N LEU A 567 22.78 -5.65 10.89
CA LEU A 567 22.56 -6.63 9.81
C LEU A 567 22.98 -6.05 8.46
N GLN A 568 22.52 -4.84 8.13
CA GLN A 568 22.93 -4.12 6.92
C GLN A 568 24.44 -3.90 6.86
N SER A 569 25.06 -3.52 7.98
CA SER A 569 26.51 -3.31 8.04
C SER A 569 27.32 -4.60 7.86
N ALA A 570 26.76 -5.74 8.27
CA ALA A 570 27.33 -7.07 8.02
C ALA A 570 27.14 -7.53 6.56
N GLY A 571 26.38 -6.78 5.76
CA GLY A 571 26.10 -7.08 4.35
C GLY A 571 24.80 -7.86 4.13
N TYR A 572 23.99 -8.04 5.17
CA TYR A 572 22.68 -8.67 5.07
C TYR A 572 21.59 -7.66 4.75
N PHE A 573 20.50 -8.11 4.12
CA PHE A 573 19.30 -7.29 3.92
C PHE A 573 18.20 -7.74 4.88
N PRO A 574 17.98 -7.03 5.99
CA PRO A 574 16.89 -7.36 6.89
C PRO A 574 15.56 -7.27 6.14
N ARG A 575 14.75 -8.33 6.25
CA ARG A 575 13.41 -8.43 5.67
C ARG A 575 12.45 -8.77 6.79
N LEU A 576 11.52 -7.85 7.07
CA LEU A 576 10.51 -8.05 8.10
C LEU A 576 9.44 -9.05 7.63
N HIS A 577 9.07 -9.99 8.50
CA HIS A 577 8.04 -10.99 8.24
C HIS A 577 6.89 -10.84 9.23
N PHE A 578 5.85 -10.10 8.84
CA PHE A 578 4.76 -9.75 9.75
C PHE A 578 3.63 -10.77 9.83
N ARG A 579 3.44 -11.61 8.81
CA ARG A 579 2.26 -12.47 8.67
C ARG A 579 2.57 -13.75 7.91
N GLY A 580 1.84 -14.80 8.26
CA GLY A 580 1.97 -16.11 7.63
C GLY A 580 3.07 -16.93 8.26
N ARG A 581 3.16 -18.18 7.84
CA ARG A 581 4.06 -19.16 8.44
C ARG A 581 5.47 -19.03 7.89
N LEU A 582 6.49 -19.16 8.74
CA LEU A 582 7.89 -19.09 8.32
C LEU A 582 8.23 -20.19 7.29
N ASP A 583 7.63 -21.37 7.46
CA ASP A 583 7.84 -22.54 6.58
C ASP A 583 7.32 -22.35 5.14
N ALA A 584 6.59 -21.28 4.86
CA ALA A 584 6.14 -20.93 3.52
C ALA A 584 7.21 -20.19 2.68
N ILE A 585 8.28 -19.71 3.32
CA ILE A 585 9.35 -18.97 2.65
C ILE A 585 10.39 -19.97 2.13
N PRO A 586 10.77 -19.95 0.84
CA PRO A 586 11.80 -20.85 0.34
C PRO A 586 13.15 -20.58 1.03
N ILE A 587 13.79 -21.63 1.58
CA ILE A 587 15.09 -21.50 2.28
C ILE A 587 16.15 -20.85 1.39
N SER A 588 16.12 -21.12 0.07
CA SER A 588 17.03 -20.51 -0.91
C SER A 588 16.92 -18.98 -1.02
N GLU A 589 15.91 -18.37 -0.41
CA GLU A 589 15.69 -16.92 -0.41
C GLU A 589 16.29 -16.22 0.81
N VAL A 590 16.76 -16.95 1.83
CA VAL A 590 17.25 -16.37 3.08
C VAL A 590 18.65 -16.84 3.41
N ALA A 591 19.49 -15.92 3.88
CA ALA A 591 20.82 -16.19 4.41
C ALA A 591 20.81 -16.36 5.94
N GLY A 592 19.69 -16.03 6.59
CA GLY A 592 19.50 -16.22 8.01
C GLY A 592 18.10 -15.82 8.45
N VAL A 593 17.77 -16.13 9.70
CA VAL A 593 16.52 -15.77 10.37
C VAL A 593 16.80 -15.29 11.79
N LEU A 594 16.11 -14.24 12.23
CA LEU A 594 16.07 -13.73 13.59
C LEU A 594 14.65 -13.94 14.15
N LEU A 595 14.56 -14.57 15.31
CA LEU A 595 13.35 -14.75 16.11
C LEU A 595 13.50 -13.89 17.39
N PRO A 596 13.07 -12.63 17.38
CA PRO A 596 13.39 -11.65 18.41
C PRO A 596 12.45 -11.73 19.63
N ALA A 597 12.59 -12.79 20.43
CA ALA A 597 11.79 -13.04 21.63
C ALA A 597 10.30 -13.30 21.33
N PRO A 598 10.01 -14.43 20.63
CA PRO A 598 8.66 -14.80 20.25
C PRO A 598 7.82 -15.13 21.49
N ARG A 599 6.54 -14.80 21.43
CA ARG A 599 5.55 -15.11 22.49
C ARG A 599 4.57 -16.21 22.10
N VAL A 600 4.47 -16.48 20.80
CA VAL A 600 3.71 -17.59 20.25
C VAL A 600 4.66 -18.74 19.95
N GLU A 601 4.25 -19.95 20.31
CA GLU A 601 5.01 -21.16 20.03
C GLU A 601 5.15 -21.40 18.53
N LEU A 602 6.39 -21.60 18.08
CA LEU A 602 6.69 -22.01 16.72
C LEU A 602 6.03 -23.35 16.42
N SER A 603 5.42 -23.51 15.26
CA SER A 603 5.01 -24.87 14.86
C SER A 603 6.23 -25.75 14.62
N ALA A 604 6.07 -27.07 14.73
CA ALA A 604 7.14 -28.03 14.42
C ALA A 604 7.71 -27.85 13.00
N LYS A 605 6.88 -27.42 12.04
CA LYS A 605 7.31 -27.12 10.67
C LYS A 605 8.19 -25.87 10.59
N GLU A 606 7.86 -24.83 11.34
CA GLU A 606 8.64 -23.58 11.38
C GLU A 606 9.96 -23.77 12.11
N ALA A 607 9.97 -24.55 13.21
CA ALA A 607 11.20 -24.97 13.87
C ALA A 607 12.10 -25.78 12.93
N ALA A 608 11.54 -26.78 12.24
CA ALA A 608 12.27 -27.56 11.23
C ALA A 608 12.81 -26.68 10.10
N TRP A 609 12.03 -25.68 9.66
CA TRP A 609 12.46 -24.71 8.65
C TRP A 609 13.64 -23.87 9.13
N CYS A 610 13.61 -23.35 10.37
CA CYS A 610 14.73 -22.60 10.96
C CYS A 610 16.02 -23.44 11.03
N LEU A 611 15.90 -24.71 11.42
CA LEU A 611 17.02 -25.65 11.42
C LEU A 611 17.54 -25.90 9.99
N ALA A 612 16.65 -26.01 9.01
CA ALA A 612 17.02 -26.20 7.62
C ALA A 612 17.71 -24.96 7.01
N VAL A 613 17.39 -23.74 7.46
CA VAL A 613 18.16 -22.53 7.12
C VAL A 613 19.60 -22.64 7.62
N ALA A 614 19.80 -23.12 8.85
CA ALA A 614 21.14 -23.34 9.40
C ALA A 614 21.89 -24.46 8.65
N ASP A 615 21.22 -25.58 8.35
CA ASP A 615 21.80 -26.70 7.59
C ASP A 615 22.23 -26.27 6.17
N ALA A 616 21.47 -25.36 5.54
CA ALA A 616 21.81 -24.75 4.24
C ALA A 616 22.99 -23.75 4.32
N GLY A 617 23.56 -23.54 5.50
CA GLY A 617 24.72 -22.67 5.71
C GLY A 617 24.38 -21.24 6.13
N GLY A 618 23.11 -20.97 6.46
CA GLY A 618 22.66 -19.71 7.03
C GLY A 618 22.79 -19.64 8.55
N THR A 619 22.34 -18.51 9.12
CA THR A 619 22.38 -18.26 10.56
C THR A 619 20.97 -18.12 11.11
N CYS A 620 20.58 -18.96 12.07
CA CYS A 620 19.34 -18.82 12.83
C CYS A 620 19.67 -18.21 14.20
N VAL A 621 19.15 -17.02 14.50
CA VAL A 621 19.29 -16.36 15.80
C VAL A 621 17.95 -16.42 16.49
N ALA A 622 17.88 -17.14 17.61
CA ALA A 622 16.68 -17.26 18.42
C ALA A 622 16.92 -16.59 19.77
N VAL A 623 16.08 -15.64 20.14
CA VAL A 623 16.20 -14.93 21.40
C VAL A 623 15.02 -15.32 22.26
N ALA A 624 15.27 -15.79 23.48
CA ALA A 624 14.23 -16.25 24.38
C ALA A 624 13.55 -15.05 25.05
N ASP A 625 12.22 -15.01 25.04
CA ASP A 625 11.46 -14.15 25.96
C ASP A 625 11.38 -14.88 27.31
N PRO A 626 11.89 -14.30 28.41
CA PRO A 626 11.70 -14.85 29.74
C PRO A 626 10.24 -15.17 30.06
N ALA A 627 9.28 -14.36 29.63
CA ALA A 627 7.87 -14.59 29.95
C ALA A 627 7.27 -15.79 29.18
N TYR A 628 7.90 -16.24 28.09
CA TYR A 628 7.35 -17.26 27.19
C TYR A 628 8.39 -18.33 26.80
N PRO A 629 8.96 -19.08 27.76
CA PRO A 629 10.01 -20.06 27.50
C PRO A 629 9.57 -21.17 26.52
N GLN A 630 8.27 -21.50 26.48
CA GLN A 630 7.70 -22.48 25.57
C GLN A 630 7.74 -22.04 24.10
N ALA A 631 7.84 -20.73 23.81
CA ALA A 631 7.71 -20.23 22.45
C ALA A 631 8.81 -20.78 21.50
N LEU A 632 10.01 -20.98 22.05
CA LEU A 632 11.17 -21.54 21.33
C LEU A 632 11.39 -23.03 21.59
N ALA A 633 10.58 -23.68 22.43
CA ALA A 633 10.79 -25.10 22.78
C ALA A 633 10.84 -26.02 21.55
N PRO A 634 9.97 -25.87 20.51
CA PRO A 634 10.04 -26.69 19.30
C PRO A 634 11.35 -26.55 18.52
N LEU A 635 12.03 -25.41 18.61
CA LEU A 635 13.33 -25.17 17.98
C LEU A 635 14.49 -25.69 18.85
N LEU A 636 14.45 -25.43 20.16
CA LEU A 636 15.56 -25.70 21.07
C LEU A 636 15.59 -27.13 21.64
N ALA A 637 14.43 -27.74 21.90
CA ALA A 637 14.34 -29.08 22.50
C ALA A 637 15.01 -30.18 21.64
N PRO A 638 14.89 -30.20 20.30
CA PRO A 638 15.64 -31.14 19.46
C PRO A 638 17.16 -31.02 19.58
N MET A 639 17.66 -29.93 20.16
CA MET A 639 19.08 -29.65 20.37
C MET A 639 19.52 -29.95 21.82
N GLY A 640 18.64 -30.51 22.66
CA GLY A 640 18.92 -30.73 24.08
C GLY A 640 19.05 -29.43 24.88
N VAL A 641 18.40 -28.36 24.41
CA VAL A 641 18.39 -27.04 25.06
C VAL A 641 16.96 -26.70 25.47
N ALA A 642 16.77 -26.30 26.72
CA ALA A 642 15.53 -25.74 27.22
C ALA A 642 15.77 -24.31 27.74
N VAL A 643 14.75 -23.45 27.68
CA VAL A 643 14.81 -22.14 28.35
C VAL A 643 14.51 -22.38 29.83
N GLY A 644 15.51 -22.21 30.68
CA GLY A 644 15.40 -22.49 32.11
C GLY A 644 14.47 -21.53 32.85
N ALA A 645 14.14 -21.86 34.09
CA ALA A 645 13.41 -20.95 34.96
C ALA A 645 14.30 -19.76 35.36
N LEU A 646 13.70 -18.57 35.55
CA LEU A 646 14.38 -17.45 36.23
C LEU A 646 14.90 -17.96 37.59
N PRO A 647 16.21 -17.90 37.87
CA PRO A 647 16.75 -18.23 39.18
C PRO A 647 15.96 -17.45 40.24
N ALA A 648 15.60 -18.09 41.35
CA ALA A 648 14.82 -17.43 42.41
C ALA A 648 15.48 -16.12 42.88
N ALA A 649 16.83 -16.05 42.86
CA ALA A 649 17.60 -14.86 43.17
C ALA A 649 17.46 -13.69 42.16
N ALA A 650 17.12 -13.98 40.91
CA ALA A 650 16.85 -12.98 39.86
C ALA A 650 15.39 -12.46 39.89
N ARG A 651 14.49 -13.13 40.63
CA ARG A 651 13.13 -12.67 40.87
C ARG A 651 13.10 -11.60 41.97
N LYS A 652 13.75 -10.45 41.77
CA LYS A 652 13.35 -9.27 42.57
C LYS A 652 12.00 -8.80 42.02
N PRO A 653 10.96 -8.65 42.86
CA PRO A 653 9.66 -8.20 42.39
C PRO A 653 9.82 -6.83 41.76
N ILE A 654 9.45 -6.70 40.48
CA ILE A 654 9.17 -5.41 39.88
C ILE A 654 7.99 -4.89 40.69
N ALA A 655 8.24 -3.96 41.60
CA ALA A 655 7.21 -3.38 42.45
C ALA A 655 6.15 -2.75 41.53
N SER A 656 5.00 -3.41 41.45
CA SER A 656 3.80 -2.83 40.87
C SER A 656 3.39 -1.68 41.78
N GLU A 657 3.48 -0.47 41.24
CA GLU A 657 2.94 0.78 41.80
C GLU A 657 3.84 1.52 42.81
N GLY A 658 4.54 2.55 42.30
CA GLY A 658 5.00 3.69 43.08
C GLY A 658 6.39 3.55 43.70
N VAL A 659 7.34 4.33 43.17
CA VAL A 659 8.75 4.45 43.60
C VAL A 659 9.67 3.36 43.05
N VAL A 660 10.33 3.69 41.93
CA VAL A 660 11.48 2.96 41.39
C VAL A 660 12.62 3.06 42.40
N SER A 661 12.67 2.13 43.35
CA SER A 661 13.90 1.87 44.10
C SER A 661 14.89 1.24 43.10
N GLN A 662 16.06 1.88 42.96
CA GLN A 662 17.08 1.53 41.99
C GLN A 662 17.44 0.03 42.09
N VAL A 663 16.98 -0.76 41.10
CA VAL A 663 17.71 -1.98 40.73
C VAL A 663 19.13 -1.50 40.42
N PRO A 664 20.20 -2.11 41.00
CA PRO A 664 21.55 -1.75 40.60
C PRO A 664 21.66 -1.99 39.10
N SER A 665 21.66 -0.90 38.34
CA SER A 665 21.73 -0.88 36.86
C SER A 665 23.13 -1.23 36.34
N GLY A 666 23.90 -1.94 37.17
CA GLY A 666 25.22 -2.41 36.82
C GLY A 666 25.11 -3.64 35.92
N PRO A 667 25.96 -3.77 34.89
CA PRO A 667 26.06 -4.99 34.12
C PRO A 667 26.39 -6.15 35.07
N LEU A 668 25.65 -7.25 34.95
CA LEU A 668 25.91 -8.45 35.72
C LEU A 668 27.25 -9.06 35.26
N PRO A 669 28.10 -9.59 36.18
CA PRO A 669 29.36 -10.21 35.81
C PRO A 669 29.08 -11.47 34.98
N VAL A 670 29.55 -11.47 33.74
CA VAL A 670 29.41 -12.59 32.79
C VAL A 670 30.75 -13.33 32.76
N GLU A 671 30.72 -14.64 33.02
CA GLU A 671 31.89 -15.49 32.81
C GLU A 671 31.91 -15.94 31.36
N LEU A 672 32.97 -15.57 30.67
CA LEU A 672 33.12 -15.82 29.24
C LEU A 672 34.00 -17.04 29.07
N GLU A 673 33.42 -18.13 28.56
CA GLU A 673 34.18 -19.33 28.19
C GLU A 673 34.85 -19.08 26.83
N GLY A 674 35.99 -18.39 26.86
CA GLY A 674 36.87 -18.16 25.71
C GLY A 674 37.08 -16.69 25.31
N THR A 675 38.15 -16.42 24.56
CA THR A 675 38.50 -15.07 24.06
C THR A 675 37.78 -14.71 22.75
N GLY A 676 36.69 -15.41 22.42
CA GLY A 676 35.98 -15.25 21.17
C GLY A 676 35.28 -13.88 21.05
N PRO A 677 34.91 -13.44 19.84
CA PRO A 677 34.20 -12.18 19.61
C PRO A 677 32.95 -11.98 20.47
N LEU A 678 32.28 -13.08 20.78
CA LEU A 678 31.04 -13.13 21.56
C LEU A 678 31.22 -12.78 23.03
N ALA A 679 32.45 -12.90 23.54
CA ALA A 679 32.84 -12.45 24.86
C ALA A 679 32.56 -10.93 25.06
N ARG A 680 32.59 -10.16 23.97
CA ARG A 680 32.37 -8.70 23.99
C ARG A 680 30.89 -8.29 24.01
N LEU A 681 29.96 -9.24 23.99
CA LEU A 681 28.52 -8.96 24.22
C LEU A 681 28.18 -8.74 25.71
N ALA A 682 29.17 -8.77 26.61
CA ALA A 682 28.98 -8.69 28.05
C ALA A 682 28.09 -7.51 28.51
N GLY A 683 27.29 -7.77 29.54
CA GLY A 683 26.27 -6.86 30.10
C GLY A 683 24.85 -7.33 29.83
N PHE A 684 24.57 -8.59 30.18
CA PHE A 684 23.20 -9.12 30.29
C PHE A 684 22.52 -8.49 31.51
N THR A 685 21.24 -8.19 31.36
CA THR A 685 20.41 -7.49 32.36
C THR A 685 19.24 -8.35 32.80
N MET A 686 18.68 -9.18 31.91
CA MET A 686 17.51 -10.03 32.18
C MET A 686 17.61 -11.44 31.57
N ALA A 687 18.79 -12.07 31.65
CA ALA A 687 18.99 -13.40 31.06
C ALA A 687 18.26 -14.52 31.83
N ARG A 688 17.44 -15.33 31.12
CA ARG A 688 17.06 -16.67 31.59
C ARG A 688 18.07 -17.71 31.11
N PRO A 689 18.83 -18.35 32.02
CA PRO A 689 19.80 -19.33 31.58
C PRO A 689 19.13 -20.47 30.83
N PHE A 690 19.82 -20.98 29.83
CA PHE A 690 19.43 -22.22 29.17
C PHE A 690 19.77 -23.42 30.06
N GLU A 691 18.92 -24.43 30.03
CA GLU A 691 19.17 -25.73 30.66
C GLU A 691 19.59 -26.71 29.57
N LEU A 692 20.74 -27.35 29.76
CA LEU A 692 21.24 -28.40 28.87
C LEU A 692 20.70 -29.73 29.38
N THR A 693 19.73 -30.31 28.69
CA THR A 693 19.01 -31.51 29.17
C THR A 693 19.73 -32.83 28.87
N GLY A 694 20.79 -32.83 28.04
CA GLY A 694 21.60 -34.02 27.68
C GLY A 694 20.79 -35.11 26.94
N THR A 695 21.32 -36.13 26.26
CA THR A 695 22.65 -36.51 25.74
C THR A 695 22.46 -37.36 24.46
N GLN A 696 21.69 -36.88 23.49
CA GLN A 696 21.60 -37.55 22.18
C GLN A 696 21.76 -36.55 21.04
N GLY A 697 22.96 -35.99 20.86
CA GLY A 697 23.25 -35.06 19.77
C GLY A 697 24.55 -34.29 19.92
N ALA A 698 24.84 -33.44 18.93
CA ALA A 698 25.96 -32.49 18.98
C ALA A 698 25.84 -31.61 20.23
N VAL A 699 26.86 -31.62 21.07
CA VAL A 699 26.91 -30.78 22.29
C VAL A 699 26.88 -29.32 21.85
N PRO A 700 25.89 -28.52 22.27
CA PRO A 700 25.87 -27.11 21.95
C PRO A 700 27.11 -26.43 22.54
N GLY A 701 27.78 -25.60 21.74
CA GLY A 701 28.88 -24.79 22.23
C GLY A 701 28.33 -23.73 23.17
N VAL A 702 28.66 -23.81 24.46
CA VAL A 702 28.37 -22.74 25.40
C VAL A 702 29.37 -21.62 25.13
N VAL A 703 28.86 -20.45 24.77
CA VAL A 703 29.68 -19.29 24.40
C VAL A 703 29.84 -18.35 25.59
N ALA A 704 28.77 -18.17 26.38
CA ALA A 704 28.79 -17.32 27.55
C ALA A 704 27.96 -17.93 28.68
N ARG A 705 28.46 -17.77 29.91
CA ARG A 705 27.77 -18.17 31.14
C ARG A 705 27.48 -16.95 32.02
N TYR A 706 26.35 -17.01 32.69
CA TYR A 706 26.00 -16.10 33.77
C TYR A 706 25.76 -16.93 35.04
N ALA A 707 26.53 -16.65 36.10
CA ALA A 707 26.51 -17.42 37.35
C ALA A 707 26.61 -18.94 37.11
N GLY A 708 27.53 -19.36 36.23
CA GLY A 708 27.75 -20.76 35.86
C GLY A 708 26.72 -21.36 34.88
N ALA A 709 25.64 -20.66 34.58
CA ALA A 709 24.57 -21.15 33.70
C ALA A 709 24.66 -20.54 32.28
N PRO A 710 24.43 -21.30 31.20
CA PRO A 710 24.65 -20.81 29.83
C PRO A 710 23.59 -19.77 29.43
N VAL A 711 24.00 -18.63 28.89
CA VAL A 711 23.12 -17.54 28.44
C VAL A 711 23.26 -17.21 26.96
N LEU A 712 24.31 -17.73 26.34
CA LEU A 712 24.51 -17.72 24.90
C LEU A 712 25.02 -19.09 24.47
N ILE A 713 24.29 -19.71 23.58
CA ILE A 713 24.62 -21.03 23.03
C ILE A 713 24.73 -20.91 21.52
N GLU A 714 25.75 -21.53 20.95
CA GLU A 714 25.90 -21.70 19.52
C GLU A 714 25.93 -23.20 19.19
N LEU A 715 25.00 -23.64 18.35
CA LEU A 715 25.03 -24.96 17.74
C LEU A 715 25.43 -24.86 16.28
N ARG A 716 26.55 -25.48 15.92
CA ARG A 716 26.97 -25.62 14.53
C ARG A 716 26.15 -26.70 13.84
N ARG A 717 25.56 -26.35 12.70
CA ARG A 717 24.72 -27.25 11.88
C ARG A 717 25.14 -27.15 10.43
N GLY A 718 25.67 -28.25 9.88
CA GLY A 718 26.25 -28.26 8.53
C GLY A 718 27.32 -27.16 8.39
N ARG A 719 27.05 -26.18 7.52
CA ARG A 719 27.94 -25.02 7.30
C ARG A 719 27.45 -23.72 7.96
N GLY A 720 26.36 -23.78 8.73
CA GLY A 720 25.70 -22.65 9.38
C GLY A 720 25.67 -22.82 10.90
N SER A 721 24.81 -22.04 11.55
CA SER A 721 24.70 -22.04 13.02
C SER A 721 23.30 -21.66 13.50
N VAL A 722 22.90 -22.26 14.62
CA VAL A 722 21.78 -21.82 15.44
C VAL A 722 22.36 -21.16 16.67
N ILE A 723 22.00 -19.91 16.93
CA ILE A 723 22.46 -19.12 18.06
C ILE A 723 21.25 -18.84 18.94
N ALA A 724 21.31 -19.27 20.19
CA ALA A 724 20.27 -19.02 21.18
C ALA A 724 20.77 -17.98 22.20
N LEU A 725 20.01 -16.90 22.38
CA LEU A 725 20.28 -15.82 23.33
C LEU A 725 19.21 -15.79 24.42
N ALA A 726 19.66 -15.74 25.67
CA ALA A 726 18.80 -15.73 26.85
C ALA A 726 18.19 -14.37 27.20
N ASP A 727 18.62 -13.30 26.53
CA ASP A 727 18.33 -11.91 26.92
C ASP A 727 17.91 -11.06 25.71
N PRO A 728 16.64 -10.64 25.64
CA PRO A 728 16.15 -9.78 24.57
C PRO A 728 16.75 -8.38 24.58
N GLU A 729 17.26 -7.88 25.71
CA GLU A 729 17.83 -6.54 25.79
C GLU A 729 19.10 -6.41 24.93
N LEU A 730 19.79 -7.51 24.61
CA LEU A 730 20.94 -7.50 23.71
C LEU A 730 20.61 -7.13 22.26
N LEU A 731 19.33 -7.26 21.87
CA LEU A 731 18.86 -6.86 20.55
C LEU A 731 18.43 -5.38 20.50
N GLN A 732 18.20 -4.76 21.65
CA GLN A 732 17.60 -3.45 21.74
C GLN A 732 18.58 -2.35 21.34
N SER A 733 18.02 -1.29 20.77
CA SER A 733 18.76 -0.10 20.36
C SER A 733 19.47 0.55 21.53
N ARG A 734 18.86 0.52 22.73
CA ARG A 734 19.51 0.95 23.96
C ARG A 734 20.84 0.24 24.24
N SER A 735 20.92 -1.05 23.95
CA SER A 735 22.13 -1.85 24.17
C SER A 735 23.19 -1.70 23.09
N LEU A 736 22.80 -1.30 21.88
CA LEU A 736 23.66 -1.24 20.71
C LEU A 736 24.11 0.18 20.34
N ASP A 737 23.30 1.19 20.65
CA ASP A 737 23.49 2.57 20.20
C ASP A 737 23.50 3.56 21.36
N GLU A 738 22.62 3.39 22.35
CA GLU A 738 22.55 4.32 23.51
C GLU A 738 23.55 3.95 24.62
N ALA A 739 24.13 2.76 24.57
CA ALA A 739 25.21 2.37 25.46
C ALA A 739 26.44 3.26 25.21
N PRO A 740 27.26 3.56 26.25
CA PRO A 740 28.52 4.29 26.05
C PRO A 740 29.33 3.69 24.90
N ALA A 741 29.99 4.53 24.09
CA ALA A 741 30.69 4.08 22.88
C ALA A 741 31.68 2.92 23.13
N ALA A 742 32.31 2.89 24.31
CA ALA A 742 33.19 1.82 24.77
C ALA A 742 32.52 0.43 24.89
N VAL A 743 31.18 0.39 24.96
CA VAL A 743 30.35 -0.82 25.03
C VAL A 743 29.63 -1.07 23.70
N ALA A 744 29.02 -0.03 23.12
CA ALA A 744 28.26 -0.11 21.87
C ALA A 744 29.09 -0.62 20.68
N VAL A 745 30.28 -0.04 20.46
CA VAL A 745 31.13 -0.39 19.30
C VAL A 745 31.60 -1.85 19.36
N PRO A 746 32.15 -2.36 20.48
CA PRO A 746 32.48 -3.78 20.61
C PRO A 746 31.28 -4.71 20.43
N ARG A 747 30.09 -4.34 20.90
CA ARG A 747 28.87 -5.15 20.74
C ARG A 747 28.43 -5.25 19.29
N ARG A 748 28.39 -4.13 18.56
CA ARG A 748 28.08 -4.14 17.12
C ARG A 748 29.07 -4.99 16.34
N GLU A 749 30.35 -4.90 16.66
CA GLU A 749 31.38 -5.73 16.03
C GLU A 749 31.26 -7.22 16.39
N ALA A 750 30.90 -7.53 17.64
CA ALA A 750 30.60 -8.89 18.06
C ALA A 750 29.42 -9.48 17.29
N TRP A 751 28.34 -8.71 17.10
CA TRP A 751 27.21 -9.10 16.25
C TRP A 751 27.61 -9.33 14.80
N ARG A 752 28.41 -8.44 14.19
CA ARG A 752 28.91 -8.65 12.82
C ARG A 752 29.70 -9.94 12.68
N ARG A 753 30.56 -10.24 13.66
CA ARG A 753 31.36 -11.47 13.66
C ARG A 753 30.51 -12.71 13.90
N LEU A 754 29.51 -12.61 14.78
CA LEU A 754 28.56 -13.67 15.08
C LEU A 754 27.72 -14.02 13.85
N LEU A 755 27.17 -13.02 13.19
CA LEU A 755 26.37 -13.20 11.98
C LEU A 755 27.22 -13.72 10.82
N GLY A 756 28.50 -13.31 10.77
CA GLY A 756 29.41 -13.59 9.67
C GLY A 756 29.16 -12.65 8.49
N ARG A 757 29.79 -12.94 7.35
CA ARG A 757 29.42 -12.28 6.07
C ARG A 757 28.43 -13.18 5.34
N PRO A 758 27.42 -12.61 4.65
CA PRO A 758 26.62 -13.39 3.73
C PRO A 758 27.55 -14.00 2.69
N ARG A 759 27.41 -15.31 2.49
CA ARG A 759 28.22 -16.02 1.49
C ARG A 759 27.77 -15.59 0.11
N SER A 760 28.65 -14.91 -0.62
CA SER A 760 28.45 -14.50 -2.02
C SER A 760 28.09 -15.67 -2.94
N ASP A 761 28.55 -16.87 -2.58
CA ASP A 761 28.47 -18.07 -3.43
C ASP A 761 27.11 -18.76 -3.41
N VAL A 762 26.22 -18.43 -2.46
CA VAL A 762 24.94 -19.14 -2.29
C VAL A 762 23.92 -18.81 -3.40
N GLY A 763 24.14 -17.73 -4.16
CA GLY A 763 23.26 -17.34 -5.28
C GLY A 763 23.87 -17.49 -6.68
N ALA A 764 25.20 -17.50 -6.82
CA ALA A 764 25.85 -17.34 -8.12
C ALA A 764 26.03 -18.65 -8.92
N ARG A 765 25.92 -19.83 -8.29
CA ARG A 765 26.24 -21.12 -8.94
C ARG A 765 25.03 -21.91 -9.48
N GLY A 766 23.92 -21.25 -9.81
CA GLY A 766 22.68 -21.95 -10.16
C GLY A 766 21.77 -21.33 -11.22
N ALA A 767 22.23 -20.34 -11.99
CA ALA A 767 21.51 -19.92 -13.20
C ALA A 767 22.20 -20.56 -14.42
N PRO A 768 21.51 -21.41 -15.21
CA PRO A 768 22.04 -21.92 -16.47
C PRO A 768 22.26 -20.81 -17.51
#